data_AF-A0A8S9TLX8-F1
#
_entry.id   AF-A0A8S9TLX8-F1
#
_cell.length_a   1.000
_cell.length_b   1.000
_cell.length_c   1.000
_cell.angle_alpha   90.00
_cell.angle_beta   90.00
_cell.angle_gamma   90.00
#
_symmetry.space_group_name_H-M   'P 1'
#
loop_
_entity.id
_entity.type
_entity.pdbx_description
1 polymer ?
#
loop_
_entity_poly.entity_id
_entity_poly.type
_entity_poly.pdbx_seq_one_letter_code
_entity_poly.pdbx_strand_id
1 'polypeptide(L)'
;MGCCSTKEQVGVQDGVPSQGVSPASSRKCRDVPCAVFFTVFWLGMIAIAAVGLIHGEPRRLLYGADYNGSTCGTGKHQYQPLTFYPRVTQDLLEQASNPSLAPEDFSFYGVCVARCPGAGTYICSYEAEEEIQSDTSLSTDKEREEERKSRAVDRMVFPSEKQCWLVALPSEQVLYRCLQITELNSSSVEKCVVPGDEPKYYDEVNGVRVPNEKCEIKRVITTSESMEPAQENPLYSTLQTVGASVGRVIGDLQETWPVFLLCGGVLALVLSYAFVILLRFCAGCIVWITLWSFVLLLLLFALMLSTKGGIIGSSDLHALTSEIATVAAAAGVDTSEANTTAIVLPQTLQASQDKQKAYAVAAYVVYALAGVALLLVCFFQKKIRIAVGIVKEASRAMQSLPLLVLFPIIPFVMLLILFAYAAIVGAYIYSSGEMQLASLAGELADQAGQNITTEATTTLNKVNPDQTMKLLVAYHFFGFLWTAQLINAISMCTIAGAVSRYYWSRNKSSEEMGRFPVLTSFKNCFRYHFGSLAFGSFIIAVVQFIRAALLYLDHQTKDLQQSNLVLKVVMKIVQCCLWCLEKCLRFLSKNAYILIAMKGHSFCVSAKDAFKILLTNIAQVGAVSTVTFLLLGAGKLAVALSCAIATFAYLEKNTDDYGVGGDHELSSPLASILVALLLGWFVASTLLGVYEMAIDTILLCFCEDKELNKESAQYFMSDSLKKFVAKVAQTESPIAKIQVDER
;
A
#
# COMPACT_ATOMS: atom_id res chain seq x y z
N MET A 1 2.95 45.04 -7.46
CA MET A 1 1.91 45.88 -8.12
C MET A 1 0.75 44.94 -8.43
N GLY A 2 -0.50 45.09 -8.04
CA GLY A 2 -1.30 46.12 -7.38
C GLY A 2 -2.72 45.84 -7.87
N CYS A 3 -3.62 45.33 -7.02
CA CYS A 3 -5.06 45.30 -7.28
C CYS A 3 -5.83 45.28 -5.96
N CYS A 4 -6.82 46.17 -5.90
CA CYS A 4 -7.45 46.76 -4.74
C CYS A 4 -8.29 45.81 -3.87
N SER A 5 -8.09 45.96 -2.56
CA SER A 5 -9.09 46.14 -1.50
C SER A 5 -10.57 45.93 -1.87
N THR A 6 -11.11 44.80 -1.46
CA THR A 6 -12.30 44.77 -0.60
C THR A 6 -11.86 44.16 0.72
N LYS A 7 -12.05 44.91 1.82
CA LYS A 7 -11.85 44.39 3.17
C LYS A 7 -12.88 43.27 3.40
N GLU A 8 -12.47 42.03 3.16
CA GLU A 8 -13.16 40.86 3.70
C GLU A 8 -12.86 40.87 5.21
N GLN A 9 -13.67 41.61 5.99
CA GLN A 9 -13.63 41.55 7.44
C GLN A 9 -14.23 40.22 7.89
N VAL A 10 -13.46 39.15 7.72
CA VAL A 10 -13.73 37.90 8.42
C VAL A 10 -13.41 38.14 9.90
N GLY A 11 -14.47 38.34 10.70
CA GLY A 11 -14.39 38.29 12.17
C GLY A 11 -14.30 39.63 12.91
N VAL A 12 -14.74 40.76 12.33
CA VAL A 12 -14.93 42.01 13.09
C VAL A 12 -16.32 42.58 12.81
N GLN A 13 -17.29 42.16 13.62
CA GLN A 13 -18.38 43.03 14.03
C GLN A 13 -18.17 43.29 15.53
N ASP A 14 -18.21 44.56 15.92
CA ASP A 14 -18.35 45.04 17.30
C ASP A 14 -17.13 45.04 18.25
N GLY A 15 -15.91 45.25 17.75
CA GLY A 15 -14.76 45.58 18.62
C GLY A 15 -14.32 44.46 19.59
N VAL A 16 -14.88 43.26 19.47
CA VAL A 16 -14.47 42.06 20.20
C VAL A 16 -13.31 41.38 19.45
N PRO A 17 -12.17 41.06 20.10
CA PRO A 17 -11.03 40.40 19.45
C PRO A 17 -11.43 39.04 18.87
N SER A 18 -10.89 38.66 17.71
CA SER A 18 -11.22 37.41 17.00
C SER A 18 -11.07 36.18 17.89
N GLN A 19 -12.18 35.60 18.37
CA GLN A 19 -12.18 34.64 19.48
C GLN A 19 -11.79 33.19 19.12
N GLY A 20 -11.09 32.93 18.00
CA GLY A 20 -10.59 31.57 17.73
C GLY A 20 -9.85 31.36 16.41
N VAL A 21 -10.29 31.99 15.31
CA VAL A 21 -9.57 32.00 14.03
C VAL A 21 -8.90 33.36 13.83
N SER A 22 -7.60 33.37 13.53
CA SER A 22 -6.91 34.63 13.25
C SER A 22 -7.38 35.25 11.91
N PRO A 23 -7.77 36.53 11.90
CA PRO A 23 -8.25 37.22 10.70
C PRO A 23 -7.17 37.26 9.63
N ALA A 24 -7.58 37.33 8.35
CA ALA A 24 -6.63 37.33 7.24
C ALA A 24 -5.61 38.49 7.34
N SER A 25 -6.00 39.63 7.90
CA SER A 25 -5.15 40.81 8.10
C SER A 25 -4.01 40.61 9.11
N SER A 26 -4.15 39.68 10.07
CA SER A 26 -3.11 39.41 11.07
C SER A 26 -2.12 38.33 10.64
N ARG A 27 -2.40 37.61 9.54
CA ARG A 27 -1.56 36.50 9.04
C ARG A 27 -0.32 37.04 8.32
N LYS A 28 0.84 36.51 8.70
CA LYS A 28 2.15 36.81 8.10
C LYS A 28 2.82 35.51 7.68
N CYS A 29 3.71 35.57 6.70
CA CYS A 29 4.53 34.40 6.33
C CYS A 29 5.37 33.97 7.54
N ARG A 30 5.32 32.68 7.90
CA ARG A 30 6.08 32.10 9.01
C ARG A 30 7.09 31.09 8.49
N ASP A 31 8.18 30.93 9.25
CA ASP A 31 9.27 29.99 8.98
C ASP A 31 9.86 30.13 7.55
N VAL A 32 10.00 31.38 7.07
CA VAL A 32 10.53 31.71 5.73
C VAL A 32 11.86 31.03 5.41
N PRO A 33 12.84 30.91 6.34
CA PRO A 33 14.08 30.17 6.06
C PRO A 33 13.85 28.71 5.66
N CYS A 34 12.81 28.05 6.19
CA CYS A 34 12.48 26.67 5.83
C CYS A 34 11.87 26.58 4.43
N ALA A 35 11.10 27.60 4.02
CA ALA A 35 10.63 27.70 2.64
C ALA A 35 11.81 27.89 1.67
N VAL A 36 12.75 28.78 1.99
CA VAL A 36 13.97 29.00 1.19
C VAL A 36 14.80 27.72 1.10
N PHE A 37 14.99 27.03 2.22
CA PHE A 37 15.73 25.76 2.25
C PHE A 37 15.08 24.68 1.38
N PHE A 38 13.75 24.54 1.45
CA PHE A 38 13.02 23.62 0.56
C PHE A 38 13.18 23.99 -0.91
N THR A 39 13.13 25.28 -1.26
CA THR A 39 13.34 25.74 -2.64
C THR A 39 14.76 25.44 -3.12
N VAL A 40 15.79 25.72 -2.32
CA VAL A 40 17.19 25.40 -2.66
C VAL A 40 17.38 23.90 -2.83
N PHE A 41 16.78 23.09 -1.95
CA PHE A 41 16.80 21.63 -2.08
C PHE A 41 16.16 21.18 -3.42
N TRP A 42 15.03 21.76 -3.81
CA TRP A 42 14.40 21.44 -5.09
C TRP A 42 15.21 21.88 -6.31
N LEU A 43 15.98 22.97 -6.22
CA LEU A 43 16.92 23.32 -7.28
C LEU A 43 18.00 22.24 -7.45
N GLY A 44 18.48 21.65 -6.36
CA GLY A 44 19.37 20.49 -6.41
C GLY A 44 18.70 19.25 -7.03
N MET A 45 17.42 18.98 -6.69
CA MET A 45 16.63 17.90 -7.30
C MET A 45 16.52 18.05 -8.82
N ILE A 46 16.32 19.28 -9.30
CA ILE A 46 16.25 19.58 -10.74
C ILE A 46 17.62 19.39 -11.39
N ALA A 47 18.71 19.82 -10.74
CA ALA A 47 20.07 19.64 -11.25
C ALA A 47 20.42 18.15 -11.41
N ILE A 48 20.16 17.32 -10.40
CA ILE A 48 20.42 15.87 -10.50
C ILE A 48 19.52 15.19 -11.54
N ALA A 49 18.29 15.69 -11.73
CA ALA A 49 17.39 15.18 -12.76
C ALA A 49 17.94 15.48 -14.15
N ALA A 50 18.46 16.69 -14.38
CA ALA A 50 19.11 17.04 -15.65
C ALA A 50 20.31 16.14 -15.93
N VAL A 51 21.18 15.94 -14.94
CA VAL A 51 22.32 15.01 -15.02
C VAL A 51 21.87 13.59 -15.36
N GLY A 52 20.91 13.05 -14.61
CA GLY A 52 20.38 11.71 -14.85
C GLY A 52 19.80 11.56 -16.26
N LEU A 53 19.12 12.58 -16.78
CA LEU A 53 18.57 12.58 -18.14
C LEU A 53 19.64 12.65 -19.23
N ILE A 54 20.77 13.31 -18.98
CA ILE A 54 21.87 13.44 -19.96
C ILE A 54 22.67 12.13 -20.05
N HIS A 55 22.92 11.46 -18.93
CA HIS A 55 23.81 10.29 -18.88
C HIS A 55 23.09 8.94 -18.71
N GLY A 56 21.82 8.94 -18.30
CA GLY A 56 21.05 7.73 -18.03
C GLY A 56 20.46 7.09 -19.27
N GLU A 57 20.59 5.76 -19.39
CA GLU A 57 19.91 4.94 -20.39
C GLU A 57 18.91 4.00 -19.68
N PRO A 58 17.67 4.44 -19.37
CA PRO A 58 16.72 3.66 -18.56
C PRO A 58 16.27 2.36 -19.25
N ARG A 59 16.49 2.22 -20.57
CA ARG A 59 16.25 0.98 -21.31
C ARG A 59 17.02 -0.21 -20.71
N ARG A 60 18.19 0.02 -20.10
CA ARG A 60 18.98 -1.02 -19.42
C ARG A 60 18.24 -1.70 -18.27
N LEU A 61 17.17 -1.09 -17.74
CA LEU A 61 16.34 -1.66 -16.67
C LEU A 61 15.24 -2.59 -17.19
N LEU A 62 14.90 -2.47 -18.48
CA LEU A 62 13.81 -3.20 -19.11
C LEU A 62 14.33 -4.32 -20.02
N TYR A 63 15.40 -4.05 -20.77
CA TYR A 63 16.03 -4.99 -21.68
C TYR A 63 17.17 -5.76 -20.99
N GLY A 64 17.40 -7.01 -21.40
CA GLY A 64 18.57 -7.75 -20.93
C GLY A 64 19.86 -7.25 -21.57
N ALA A 65 20.98 -7.63 -20.97
CA ALA A 65 22.31 -7.43 -21.54
C ALA A 65 22.82 -8.74 -22.14
N ASP A 66 23.64 -8.62 -23.16
CA ASP A 66 24.41 -9.76 -23.67
C ASP A 66 25.64 -10.08 -22.81
N TYR A 67 26.35 -11.13 -23.19
CA TYR A 67 27.57 -11.58 -22.52
C TYR A 67 28.73 -10.55 -22.57
N ASN A 68 28.64 -9.51 -23.41
CA ASN A 68 29.59 -8.40 -23.47
C ASN A 68 29.12 -7.18 -22.63
N GLY A 69 27.99 -7.29 -21.92
CA GLY A 69 27.42 -6.21 -21.12
C GLY A 69 26.68 -5.14 -21.94
N SER A 70 26.49 -5.36 -23.24
CA SER A 70 25.74 -4.47 -24.13
C SER A 70 24.24 -4.74 -24.01
N THR A 71 23.43 -3.68 -23.94
CA THR A 71 21.98 -3.82 -23.77
C THR A 71 21.29 -4.15 -25.09
N CYS A 72 20.55 -5.26 -25.11
CA CYS A 72 19.77 -5.68 -26.27
C CYS A 72 18.72 -4.63 -26.63
N GLY A 73 18.47 -4.40 -27.93
CA GLY A 73 17.56 -3.35 -28.40
C GLY A 73 18.17 -1.94 -28.45
N THR A 74 19.47 -1.80 -28.19
CA THR A 74 20.20 -0.53 -28.26
C THR A 74 21.49 -0.66 -29.08
N GLY A 75 22.01 0.46 -29.60
CA GLY A 75 23.28 0.51 -30.31
C GLY A 75 23.36 -0.52 -31.47
N LYS A 76 24.38 -1.39 -31.43
CA LYS A 76 24.60 -2.45 -32.43
C LYS A 76 23.47 -3.49 -32.48
N HIS A 77 22.72 -3.66 -31.39
CA HIS A 77 21.63 -4.63 -31.27
C HIS A 77 20.24 -3.97 -31.34
N GLN A 78 20.10 -2.81 -32.00
CA GLN A 78 18.83 -2.06 -32.08
C GLN A 78 17.65 -2.91 -32.61
N TYR A 79 17.91 -3.86 -33.52
CA TYR A 79 16.90 -4.74 -34.11
C TYR A 79 16.75 -6.10 -33.39
N GLN A 80 17.49 -6.31 -32.30
CA GLN A 80 17.50 -7.54 -31.50
C GLN A 80 17.16 -7.20 -30.04
N PRO A 81 15.88 -6.89 -29.73
CA PRO A 81 15.49 -6.39 -28.41
C PRO A 81 15.35 -7.49 -27.35
N LEU A 82 15.42 -8.76 -27.71
CA LEU A 82 15.19 -9.87 -26.77
C LEU A 82 16.51 -10.48 -26.34
N THR A 83 16.60 -10.94 -25.10
CA THR A 83 17.78 -11.67 -24.61
C THR A 83 17.45 -13.14 -24.41
N PHE A 84 18.23 -14.03 -25.00
CA PHE A 84 18.18 -15.48 -24.77
C PHE A 84 19.38 -15.94 -23.94
N TYR A 85 19.19 -16.85 -23.00
CA TYR A 85 20.23 -17.35 -22.09
C TYR A 85 20.55 -18.82 -22.37
N PRO A 86 21.41 -19.13 -23.37
CA PRO A 86 21.65 -20.50 -23.84
C PRO A 86 22.31 -21.43 -22.81
N ARG A 87 23.00 -20.87 -21.80
CA ARG A 87 23.79 -21.64 -20.82
C ARG A 87 23.46 -21.30 -19.36
N VAL A 88 22.22 -20.84 -19.10
CA VAL A 88 21.76 -20.41 -17.76
C VAL A 88 22.04 -21.43 -16.65
N THR A 89 21.86 -22.73 -16.91
CA THR A 89 22.12 -23.79 -15.93
C THR A 89 23.59 -23.92 -15.60
N GLN A 90 24.46 -23.79 -16.60
CA GLN A 90 25.90 -23.85 -16.40
C GLN A 90 26.39 -22.61 -15.65
N ASP A 91 25.96 -21.43 -16.07
CA ASP A 91 26.33 -20.16 -15.44
C ASP A 91 25.94 -20.14 -13.96
N LEU A 92 24.76 -20.69 -13.63
CA LEU A 92 24.30 -20.81 -12.24
C LEU A 92 25.17 -21.76 -11.42
N LEU A 93 25.53 -22.92 -11.98
CA LEU A 93 26.38 -23.91 -11.29
C LEU A 93 27.80 -23.38 -11.07
N GLU A 94 28.36 -22.70 -12.07
CA GLU A 94 29.69 -22.09 -11.98
C GLU A 94 29.71 -20.97 -10.93
N GLN A 95 28.71 -20.09 -10.93
CA GLN A 95 28.66 -18.94 -10.02
C GLN A 95 28.26 -19.31 -8.60
N ALA A 96 27.38 -20.30 -8.42
CA ALA A 96 26.99 -20.80 -7.10
C ALA A 96 28.17 -21.44 -6.34
N SER A 97 29.24 -21.82 -7.05
CA SER A 97 30.46 -22.33 -6.42
C SER A 97 31.31 -21.24 -5.76
N ASN A 98 31.07 -19.96 -6.04
CA ASN A 98 31.76 -18.83 -5.44
C ASN A 98 30.98 -18.28 -4.22
N PRO A 99 31.41 -18.57 -2.98
CA PRO A 99 30.70 -18.12 -1.77
C PRO A 99 30.77 -16.60 -1.53
N SER A 100 31.59 -15.87 -2.30
CA SER A 100 31.74 -14.41 -2.17
C SER A 100 30.82 -13.63 -3.14
N LEU A 101 30.18 -14.33 -4.08
CA LEU A 101 29.31 -13.70 -5.06
C LEU A 101 27.88 -13.65 -4.53
N ALA A 102 27.34 -12.45 -4.34
CA ALA A 102 25.95 -12.30 -3.93
C ALA A 102 25.02 -12.69 -5.10
N PRO A 103 23.82 -13.25 -4.84
CA PRO A 103 22.86 -13.60 -5.90
C PRO A 103 22.49 -12.43 -6.83
N GLU A 104 22.62 -11.19 -6.34
CA GLU A 104 22.37 -9.96 -7.10
C GLU A 104 23.48 -9.62 -8.12
N ASP A 105 24.66 -10.23 -7.97
CA ASP A 105 25.82 -10.04 -8.84
C ASP A 105 25.96 -11.15 -9.90
N PHE A 106 24.97 -12.07 -10.00
CA PHE A 106 25.03 -13.17 -10.97
C PHE A 106 24.89 -12.64 -12.39
N SER A 107 25.89 -12.91 -13.23
CA SER A 107 25.89 -12.59 -14.65
C SER A 107 25.57 -13.84 -15.46
N PHE A 108 24.52 -13.78 -16.27
CA PHE A 108 24.18 -14.87 -17.19
C PHE A 108 24.65 -14.54 -18.59
N TYR A 109 25.13 -15.54 -19.31
CA TYR A 109 25.52 -15.41 -20.71
C TYR A 109 24.28 -15.19 -21.56
N GLY A 110 24.02 -13.93 -21.90
CA GLY A 110 22.90 -13.52 -22.73
C GLY A 110 23.31 -13.31 -24.19
N VAL A 111 22.45 -13.64 -25.15
CA VAL A 111 22.61 -13.32 -26.57
C VAL A 111 21.41 -12.51 -27.03
N CYS A 112 21.64 -11.39 -27.72
CA CYS A 112 20.57 -10.57 -28.26
C CYS A 112 19.96 -11.21 -29.52
N VAL A 113 18.64 -11.42 -29.51
CA VAL A 113 17.87 -12.03 -30.60
C VAL A 113 16.68 -11.16 -31.00
N ALA A 114 16.27 -11.23 -32.27
CA ALA A 114 15.13 -10.47 -32.78
C ALA A 114 13.78 -11.09 -32.41
N ARG A 115 13.74 -12.42 -32.33
CA ARG A 115 12.57 -13.23 -31.94
C ARG A 115 13.04 -14.38 -31.07
N CYS A 116 12.15 -14.89 -30.22
CA CYS A 116 12.49 -16.03 -29.38
C CYS A 116 12.72 -17.28 -30.23
N PRO A 117 13.83 -18.00 -30.01
CA PRO A 117 14.19 -19.15 -30.82
C PRO A 117 13.24 -20.33 -30.59
N GLY A 118 12.87 -21.01 -31.67
CA GLY A 118 12.04 -22.21 -31.61
C GLY A 118 12.82 -23.43 -31.13
N ALA A 119 12.10 -24.45 -30.67
CA ALA A 119 12.69 -25.74 -30.33
C ALA A 119 13.44 -26.33 -31.53
N GLY A 120 14.61 -26.92 -31.29
CA GLY A 120 15.44 -27.55 -32.33
C GLY A 120 16.37 -26.59 -33.08
N THR A 121 16.36 -25.29 -32.78
CA THR A 121 17.28 -24.30 -33.37
C THR A 121 18.59 -24.20 -32.60
N TYR A 122 19.64 -23.65 -33.23
CA TYR A 122 20.94 -23.42 -32.60
C TYR A 122 21.23 -21.92 -32.46
N ILE A 123 21.67 -21.49 -31.26
CA ILE A 123 22.11 -20.13 -30.98
C ILE A 123 23.61 -20.14 -30.71
N CYS A 124 24.35 -19.20 -31.29
CA CYS A 124 25.81 -19.11 -31.17
C CYS A 124 26.26 -17.78 -30.56
N SER A 125 27.54 -17.71 -30.14
CA SER A 125 28.21 -16.44 -29.84
C SER A 125 28.27 -15.56 -31.09
N TYR A 126 28.42 -14.25 -30.92
CA TYR A 126 28.47 -13.33 -32.05
C TYR A 126 29.66 -13.62 -32.97
N GLU A 127 30.81 -14.02 -32.40
CA GLU A 127 32.02 -14.33 -33.16
C GLU A 127 31.83 -15.59 -34.00
N ALA A 128 31.25 -16.65 -33.42
CA ALA A 128 30.99 -17.88 -34.15
C ALA A 128 29.92 -17.71 -35.23
N GLU A 129 28.88 -16.93 -34.96
CA GLU A 129 27.87 -16.62 -35.98
C GLU A 129 28.47 -15.79 -37.12
N GLU A 130 29.36 -14.83 -36.83
CA GLU A 130 30.05 -14.05 -37.86
C GLU A 130 30.98 -14.93 -38.73
N GLU A 131 31.72 -15.87 -38.13
CA GLU A 131 32.53 -16.84 -38.85
C GLU A 131 31.69 -17.72 -39.79
N ILE A 132 30.58 -18.27 -39.29
CA ILE A 132 29.69 -19.15 -40.08
C ILE A 132 29.05 -18.38 -41.25
N GLN A 133 28.67 -17.12 -41.03
CA GLN A 133 28.05 -16.28 -42.06
C GLN A 133 29.05 -15.78 -43.11
N SER A 134 30.32 -15.60 -42.73
CA SER A 134 31.38 -15.14 -43.63
C SER A 134 32.10 -16.27 -44.36
N ASP A 135 31.89 -17.52 -43.97
CA ASP A 135 32.46 -18.69 -44.64
C ASP A 135 31.84 -18.93 -46.02
N THR A 136 32.59 -18.56 -47.05
CA THR A 136 32.21 -18.75 -48.46
C THR A 136 32.06 -20.22 -48.88
N SER A 137 32.52 -21.18 -48.08
CA SER A 137 32.34 -22.61 -48.35
C SER A 137 30.93 -23.11 -48.00
N LEU A 138 30.19 -22.38 -47.16
CA LEU A 138 28.83 -22.71 -46.73
C LEU A 138 27.80 -21.94 -47.56
N SER A 139 27.40 -22.52 -48.69
CA SER A 139 26.57 -21.86 -49.69
C SER A 139 25.08 -21.81 -49.34
N THR A 140 24.58 -22.77 -48.55
CA THR A 140 23.16 -22.92 -48.21
C THR A 140 22.89 -22.71 -46.72
N ASP A 141 21.66 -22.29 -46.37
CA ASP A 141 21.23 -22.20 -44.97
C ASP A 141 21.33 -23.53 -44.23
N LYS A 142 21.14 -24.64 -44.95
CA LYS A 142 21.25 -25.99 -44.41
C LYS A 142 22.69 -26.34 -44.02
N GLU A 143 23.66 -25.95 -44.85
CA GLU A 143 25.09 -26.14 -44.54
C GLU A 143 25.51 -25.30 -43.33
N ARG A 144 25.04 -24.06 -43.23
CA ARG A 144 25.26 -23.21 -42.05
C ARG A 144 24.64 -23.78 -40.78
N GLU A 145 23.44 -24.33 -40.86
CA GLU A 145 22.77 -24.95 -39.70
C GLU A 145 23.48 -26.23 -39.23
N GLU A 146 23.98 -27.07 -40.16
CA GLU A 146 24.80 -28.23 -39.79
C GLU A 146 26.13 -27.82 -39.14
N GLU A 147 26.72 -26.69 -39.57
CA GLU A 147 27.92 -26.14 -38.91
C GLU A 147 27.61 -25.63 -37.49
N ARG A 148 26.52 -24.89 -37.27
CA ARG A 148 26.07 -24.49 -35.91
C ARG A 148 25.88 -25.70 -35.01
N LYS A 149 25.23 -26.73 -35.55
CA LYS A 149 25.02 -28.00 -34.87
C LYS A 149 26.33 -28.68 -34.52
N SER A 150 27.27 -28.79 -35.47
CA SER A 150 28.61 -29.33 -35.25
C SER A 150 29.28 -28.67 -34.04
N ARG A 151 29.30 -27.33 -34.00
CA ARG A 151 29.88 -26.54 -32.90
C ARG A 151 29.13 -26.66 -31.57
N ALA A 152 27.83 -26.96 -31.59
CA ALA A 152 27.04 -27.17 -30.37
C ALA A 152 27.23 -28.56 -29.76
N VAL A 153 27.45 -29.58 -30.59
CA VAL A 153 27.53 -31.00 -30.17
C VAL A 153 28.95 -31.53 -30.07
N ASP A 154 29.96 -30.74 -30.42
CA ASP A 154 31.36 -31.15 -30.30
C ASP A 154 31.67 -31.59 -28.87
N ARG A 155 32.13 -32.84 -28.75
CA ARG A 155 32.47 -33.49 -27.49
C ARG A 155 33.93 -33.26 -27.09
N MET A 156 34.74 -32.69 -27.99
CA MET A 156 36.14 -32.35 -27.73
C MET A 156 36.31 -30.97 -27.08
N VAL A 157 35.26 -30.14 -27.08
CA VAL A 157 35.27 -28.78 -26.50
C VAL A 157 34.64 -28.80 -25.09
N PHE A 158 35.31 -28.16 -24.13
CA PHE A 158 34.76 -28.02 -22.77
C PHE A 158 33.45 -27.22 -22.78
N PRO A 159 32.46 -27.54 -21.93
CA PRO A 159 31.18 -26.82 -21.90
C PRO A 159 31.33 -25.29 -21.78
N SER A 160 32.34 -24.82 -21.05
CA SER A 160 32.66 -23.40 -20.88
C SER A 160 33.16 -22.69 -22.14
N GLU A 161 33.74 -23.45 -23.08
CA GLU A 161 34.36 -22.97 -24.32
C GLU A 161 33.45 -23.21 -25.56
N LYS A 162 32.26 -23.78 -25.36
CA LYS A 162 31.30 -23.97 -26.45
C LYS A 162 30.89 -22.63 -27.05
N GLN A 163 30.82 -22.62 -28.38
CA GLN A 163 30.46 -21.44 -29.17
C GLN A 163 28.99 -21.42 -29.59
N CYS A 164 28.31 -22.58 -29.59
CA CYS A 164 26.91 -22.73 -29.99
C CYS A 164 26.15 -23.65 -29.03
N TRP A 165 24.83 -23.47 -28.94
CA TRP A 165 23.94 -24.17 -28.02
C TRP A 165 22.62 -24.55 -28.70
N LEU A 166 22.11 -25.74 -28.39
CA LEU A 166 20.80 -26.22 -28.84
C LEU A 166 19.68 -25.61 -27.99
N VAL A 167 18.67 -25.06 -28.65
CA VAL A 167 17.42 -24.63 -28.03
C VAL A 167 16.51 -25.86 -27.91
N ALA A 168 16.61 -26.55 -26.76
CA ALA A 168 15.93 -27.83 -26.55
C ALA A 168 14.40 -27.73 -26.41
N LEU A 169 13.90 -26.60 -25.93
CA LEU A 169 12.48 -26.35 -25.66
C LEU A 169 12.01 -25.09 -26.40
N PRO A 170 10.71 -25.00 -26.77
CA PRO A 170 10.14 -23.79 -27.34
C PRO A 170 10.30 -22.63 -26.37
N SER A 171 10.46 -21.41 -26.87
CA SER A 171 10.64 -20.23 -26.02
C SER A 171 9.66 -19.12 -26.35
N GLU A 172 9.16 -18.47 -25.31
CA GLU A 172 8.25 -17.33 -25.38
C GLU A 172 8.88 -16.08 -24.79
N GLN A 173 8.37 -14.93 -25.24
CA GLN A 173 8.79 -13.64 -24.75
C GLN A 173 8.14 -13.35 -23.38
N VAL A 174 8.97 -13.18 -22.36
CA VAL A 174 8.56 -12.69 -21.03
C VAL A 174 9.45 -11.51 -20.68
N LEU A 175 8.87 -10.30 -20.62
CA LEU A 175 9.57 -9.04 -20.29
C LEU A 175 10.90 -8.85 -21.06
N TYR A 176 10.83 -8.85 -22.40
CA TYR A 176 11.99 -8.70 -23.30
C TYR A 176 13.09 -9.77 -23.14
N ARG A 177 12.76 -10.91 -22.56
CA ARG A 177 13.64 -12.09 -22.47
C ARG A 177 12.94 -13.28 -23.10
N CYS A 178 13.72 -14.19 -23.67
CA CYS A 178 13.21 -15.43 -24.21
C CYS A 178 13.39 -16.52 -23.16
N LEU A 179 12.27 -16.92 -22.57
CA LEU A 179 12.22 -18.01 -21.62
C LEU A 179 11.69 -19.23 -22.32
N GLN A 180 12.42 -20.32 -22.24
CA GLN A 180 11.88 -21.60 -22.68
C GLN A 180 10.59 -21.91 -21.87
N ILE A 181 9.62 -22.60 -22.47
CA ILE A 181 8.36 -23.01 -21.83
C ILE A 181 8.18 -24.52 -21.95
N THR A 182 7.55 -25.14 -20.95
CA THR A 182 7.13 -26.54 -21.02
C THR A 182 5.91 -26.63 -21.92
N GLU A 183 6.02 -27.33 -23.04
CA GLU A 183 4.86 -27.66 -23.85
C GLU A 183 4.08 -28.81 -23.20
N LEU A 184 2.80 -28.55 -22.92
CA LEU A 184 1.82 -29.53 -22.45
C LEU A 184 0.85 -29.79 -23.60
N ASN A 185 0.97 -30.95 -24.24
CA ASN A 185 -0.01 -31.39 -25.23
C ASN A 185 -1.01 -32.32 -24.54
N SER A 186 -2.23 -31.83 -24.34
CA SER A 186 -3.30 -32.64 -23.73
C SER A 186 -4.37 -32.96 -24.76
N SER A 187 -4.50 -34.24 -25.09
CA SER A 187 -5.62 -34.74 -25.90
C SER A 187 -6.66 -35.38 -25.00
N SER A 188 -7.91 -34.94 -25.06
CA SER A 188 -9.04 -35.58 -24.39
C SER A 188 -9.80 -36.47 -25.38
N VAL A 189 -9.93 -37.75 -25.05
CA VAL A 189 -10.78 -38.69 -25.79
C VAL A 189 -11.98 -39.03 -24.91
N GLU A 190 -13.18 -38.77 -25.42
CA GLU A 190 -14.42 -39.12 -24.74
C GLU A 190 -14.95 -40.48 -25.24
N LYS A 191 -15.25 -41.39 -24.33
CA LYS A 191 -15.84 -42.70 -24.65
C LYS A 191 -17.13 -42.94 -23.90
N CYS A 192 -18.13 -43.51 -24.55
CA CYS A 192 -19.32 -43.97 -23.88
C CYS A 192 -19.06 -45.24 -23.06
N VAL A 193 -19.46 -45.23 -21.79
CA VAL A 193 -19.30 -46.36 -20.84
C VAL A 193 -20.63 -47.07 -20.65
N VAL A 194 -21.73 -46.31 -20.55
CA VAL A 194 -23.07 -46.85 -20.37
C VAL A 194 -23.98 -46.29 -21.47
N PRO A 195 -24.59 -47.16 -22.30
CA PRO A 195 -24.70 -48.63 -22.17
C PRO A 195 -23.47 -49.43 -22.68
N GLY A 196 -22.55 -48.80 -23.41
CA GLY A 196 -21.35 -49.42 -23.94
C GLY A 196 -20.65 -48.57 -25.01
N ASP A 197 -19.54 -49.06 -25.57
CA ASP A 197 -18.74 -48.36 -26.59
C ASP A 197 -19.14 -48.81 -28.01
N GLU A 198 -20.32 -48.39 -28.48
CA GLU A 198 -20.86 -48.72 -29.81
C GLU A 198 -21.06 -47.47 -30.68
N PRO A 199 -20.93 -47.55 -32.03
CA PRO A 199 -21.01 -46.40 -32.93
C PRO A 199 -22.30 -45.57 -32.81
N LYS A 200 -23.41 -46.19 -32.40
CA LYS A 200 -24.72 -45.53 -32.26
C LYS A 200 -24.77 -44.48 -31.13
N TYR A 201 -23.80 -44.50 -30.22
CA TYR A 201 -23.68 -43.56 -29.10
C TYR A 201 -22.72 -42.39 -29.41
N TYR A 202 -22.25 -42.27 -30.65
CA TYR A 202 -21.33 -41.20 -31.06
C TYR A 202 -21.86 -40.47 -32.30
N ASP A 203 -21.60 -39.17 -32.34
CA ASP A 203 -21.71 -38.35 -33.55
C ASP A 203 -20.31 -38.02 -34.06
N GLU A 204 -20.17 -37.75 -35.36
CA GLU A 204 -18.89 -37.42 -35.98
C GLU A 204 -18.82 -35.92 -36.26
N VAL A 205 -17.98 -35.21 -35.50
CA VAL A 205 -17.78 -33.76 -35.62
C VAL A 205 -16.33 -33.53 -36.01
N ASN A 206 -16.09 -32.96 -37.20
CA ASN A 206 -14.75 -32.72 -37.75
C ASN A 206 -13.84 -33.97 -37.80
N GLY A 207 -14.42 -35.15 -38.07
CA GLY A 207 -13.67 -36.42 -38.13
C GLY A 207 -13.33 -37.02 -36.76
N VAL A 208 -13.88 -36.47 -35.68
CA VAL A 208 -13.72 -36.96 -34.30
C VAL A 208 -15.06 -37.50 -33.79
N ARG A 209 -15.05 -38.68 -33.18
CA ARG A 209 -16.24 -39.30 -32.56
C ARG A 209 -16.50 -38.68 -31.19
N VAL A 210 -17.65 -38.06 -31.02
CA VAL A 210 -18.08 -37.40 -29.77
C VAL A 210 -19.33 -38.10 -29.23
N PRO A 211 -19.38 -38.52 -27.95
CA PRO A 211 -20.57 -39.16 -27.39
C PRO A 211 -21.81 -38.28 -27.52
N ASN A 212 -22.91 -38.83 -28.03
CA ASN A 212 -24.18 -38.14 -28.21
C ASN A 212 -25.12 -38.32 -27.00
N GLU A 213 -26.31 -37.73 -27.05
CA GLU A 213 -27.31 -37.78 -25.97
C GLU A 213 -27.76 -39.19 -25.57
N LYS A 214 -27.48 -40.21 -26.40
CA LYS A 214 -27.78 -41.62 -26.10
C LYS A 214 -26.72 -42.28 -25.21
N CYS A 215 -25.63 -41.58 -24.92
CA CYS A 215 -24.64 -42.01 -23.95
C CYS A 215 -25.03 -41.52 -22.54
N GLU A 216 -25.35 -42.45 -21.64
CA GLU A 216 -25.76 -42.11 -20.27
C GLU A 216 -24.57 -41.70 -19.40
N ILE A 217 -23.44 -42.40 -19.56
CA ILE A 217 -22.21 -42.13 -18.82
C ILE A 217 -21.05 -42.17 -19.80
N LYS A 218 -20.32 -41.05 -19.90
CA LYS A 218 -19.07 -40.97 -20.66
C LYS A 218 -17.85 -41.00 -19.75
N ARG A 219 -16.76 -41.57 -20.24
CA ARG A 219 -15.42 -41.54 -19.68
C ARG A 219 -14.59 -40.58 -20.52
N VAL A 220 -14.08 -39.54 -19.88
CA VAL A 220 -13.12 -38.61 -20.48
C VAL A 220 -11.73 -39.10 -20.12
N ILE A 221 -10.92 -39.45 -21.13
CA ILE A 221 -9.52 -39.83 -20.96
C ILE A 221 -8.68 -38.66 -21.45
N THR A 222 -8.08 -37.92 -20.52
CA THR A 222 -7.14 -36.86 -20.84
C THR A 222 -5.72 -37.45 -20.82
N THR A 223 -5.08 -37.55 -21.98
CA THR A 223 -3.67 -37.90 -22.08
C THR A 223 -2.87 -36.60 -22.19
N SER A 224 -2.08 -36.29 -21.17
CA SER A 224 -1.15 -35.15 -21.19
C SER A 224 0.28 -35.64 -21.43
N GLU A 225 0.90 -35.18 -22.50
CA GLU A 225 2.34 -35.31 -22.76
C GLU A 225 3.03 -33.98 -22.45
N SER A 226 4.14 -34.02 -21.73
CA SER A 226 4.95 -32.84 -21.41
C SER A 226 6.43 -33.10 -21.70
N MET A 227 7.10 -32.08 -22.26
CA MET A 227 8.55 -32.09 -22.48
C MET A 227 9.22 -31.12 -21.50
N GLU A 228 10.03 -31.67 -20.59
CA GLU A 228 10.72 -30.91 -19.54
C GLU A 228 12.25 -31.10 -19.61
N PRO A 229 13.04 -30.14 -19.09
CA PRO A 229 14.49 -30.31 -18.99
C PRO A 229 14.84 -31.50 -18.09
N ALA A 230 15.79 -32.35 -18.52
CA ALA A 230 16.23 -33.51 -17.74
C ALA A 230 16.96 -33.16 -16.41
N GLN A 231 17.41 -31.91 -16.28
CA GLN A 231 17.91 -31.35 -15.02
C GLN A 231 17.01 -30.17 -14.62
N GLU A 232 16.33 -30.30 -13.48
CA GLU A 232 15.50 -29.23 -12.95
C GLU A 232 16.35 -28.02 -12.59
N ASN A 233 16.08 -26.88 -13.24
CA ASN A 233 16.63 -25.60 -12.82
C ASN A 233 15.58 -24.87 -11.97
N PRO A 234 15.81 -24.68 -10.66
CA PRO A 234 14.82 -24.08 -9.75
C PRO A 234 14.49 -22.62 -10.11
N LEU A 235 15.40 -21.90 -10.78
CA LEU A 235 15.16 -20.54 -11.25
C LEU A 235 14.10 -20.52 -12.36
N TYR A 236 14.20 -21.49 -13.28
CA TYR A 236 13.36 -21.56 -14.47
C TYR A 236 11.94 -22.03 -14.14
N SER A 237 11.78 -23.07 -13.30
CA SER A 237 10.47 -23.53 -12.85
C SER A 237 9.72 -22.45 -12.04
N THR A 238 10.45 -21.66 -11.24
CA THR A 238 9.89 -20.52 -10.51
C THR A 238 9.43 -19.42 -11.47
N LEU A 239 10.26 -19.04 -12.45
CA LEU A 239 9.93 -18.00 -13.43
C LEU A 239 8.72 -18.37 -14.29
N GLN A 240 8.62 -19.62 -14.75
CA GLN A 240 7.47 -20.11 -15.52
C GLN A 240 6.19 -20.13 -14.69
N THR A 241 6.26 -20.67 -13.46
CA THR A 241 5.09 -20.74 -12.57
C THR A 241 4.57 -19.35 -12.23
N VAL A 242 5.47 -18.41 -11.91
CA VAL A 242 5.12 -17.01 -11.64
C VAL A 242 4.60 -16.32 -12.90
N GLY A 243 5.25 -16.49 -14.05
CA GLY A 243 4.83 -15.90 -15.32
C GLY A 243 3.43 -16.34 -15.73
N ALA A 244 3.15 -17.64 -15.68
CA ALA A 244 1.83 -18.20 -15.98
C ALA A 244 0.76 -17.71 -15.00
N SER A 245 1.08 -17.64 -13.70
CA SER A 245 0.13 -17.14 -12.68
C SER A 245 -0.19 -15.67 -12.87
N VAL A 246 0.83 -14.85 -13.13
CA VAL A 246 0.69 -13.40 -13.38
C VAL A 246 -0.07 -13.15 -14.68
N GLY A 247 0.24 -13.90 -15.74
CA GLY A 247 -0.44 -13.78 -17.03
C GLY A 247 -1.95 -14.03 -16.91
N ARG A 248 -2.36 -15.09 -16.20
CA ARG A 248 -3.78 -15.37 -15.93
C ARG A 248 -4.45 -14.24 -15.16
N VAL A 249 -3.81 -13.75 -14.08
CA VAL A 249 -4.36 -12.64 -13.27
C VAL A 249 -4.50 -11.37 -14.09
N ILE A 250 -3.51 -11.04 -14.94
CA ILE A 250 -3.58 -9.85 -15.79
C ILE A 250 -4.69 -10.00 -16.84
N GLY A 251 -4.82 -11.17 -17.46
CA GLY A 251 -5.91 -11.48 -18.40
C GLY A 251 -7.28 -11.28 -17.76
N ASP A 252 -7.51 -11.92 -16.60
CA ASP A 252 -8.78 -11.81 -15.86
C ASP A 252 -9.09 -10.34 -15.47
N LEU A 253 -8.08 -9.56 -15.07
CA LEU A 253 -8.24 -8.14 -14.74
C LEU A 253 -8.49 -7.28 -15.99
N GLN A 254 -7.89 -7.63 -17.12
CA GLN A 254 -8.10 -6.93 -18.38
C GLN A 254 -9.54 -7.11 -18.89
N GLU A 255 -10.16 -8.26 -18.65
CA GLU A 255 -11.56 -8.46 -19.03
C GLU A 255 -12.52 -7.81 -18.00
N THR A 256 -12.19 -7.86 -16.71
CA THR A 256 -13.09 -7.39 -15.63
C THR A 256 -12.91 -5.92 -15.21
N TRP A 257 -12.06 -5.16 -15.89
CA TRP A 257 -11.72 -3.78 -15.50
C TRP A 257 -12.91 -2.82 -15.28
N PRO A 258 -14.01 -2.86 -16.07
CA PRO A 258 -15.13 -1.96 -15.86
C PRO A 258 -15.85 -2.30 -14.55
N VAL A 259 -15.93 -3.61 -14.23
CA VAL A 259 -16.68 -4.13 -13.07
C VAL A 259 -16.01 -3.71 -11.78
N PHE A 260 -14.71 -3.97 -11.61
CA PHE A 260 -14.04 -3.61 -10.37
C PHE A 260 -13.85 -2.09 -10.22
N LEU A 261 -13.80 -1.30 -11.30
CA LEU A 261 -13.81 0.16 -11.19
C LEU A 261 -15.18 0.71 -10.78
N LEU A 262 -16.27 0.13 -11.30
CA LEU A 262 -17.63 0.49 -10.91
C LEU A 262 -17.89 0.14 -9.43
N CYS A 263 -17.62 -1.11 -9.05
CA CYS A 263 -17.86 -1.62 -7.71
C CYS A 263 -16.83 -1.13 -6.68
N GLY A 264 -15.53 -1.17 -6.99
CA GLY A 264 -14.46 -0.74 -6.08
C GLY A 264 -14.23 0.77 -6.07
N GLY A 265 -14.59 1.50 -7.14
CA GLY A 265 -14.42 2.94 -7.25
C GLY A 265 -15.70 3.73 -6.95
N VAL A 266 -16.67 3.67 -7.86
CA VAL A 266 -17.89 4.51 -7.79
C VAL A 266 -18.77 4.12 -6.61
N LEU A 267 -19.08 2.83 -6.45
CA LEU A 267 -19.89 2.35 -5.32
C LEU A 267 -19.18 2.63 -3.99
N ALA A 268 -17.86 2.48 -3.91
CA ALA A 268 -17.09 2.80 -2.70
C ALA A 268 -17.21 4.29 -2.30
N LEU A 269 -17.17 5.21 -3.26
CA LEU A 269 -17.39 6.64 -3.03
C LEU A 269 -18.80 6.90 -2.47
N VAL A 270 -19.82 6.30 -3.09
CA VAL A 270 -21.23 6.45 -2.68
C VAL A 270 -21.44 5.90 -1.27
N LEU A 271 -20.97 4.68 -0.99
CA LEU A 271 -21.10 4.05 0.32
C LEU A 271 -20.35 4.81 1.40
N SER A 272 -19.14 5.33 1.11
CA SER A 272 -18.38 6.14 2.05
C SER A 272 -19.09 7.45 2.40
N TYR A 273 -19.67 8.12 1.41
CA TYR A 273 -20.45 9.34 1.62
C TYR A 273 -21.75 9.05 2.38
N ALA A 274 -22.46 7.99 2.01
CA ALA A 274 -23.65 7.51 2.71
C ALA A 274 -23.34 7.17 4.18
N PHE A 275 -22.19 6.55 4.46
CA PHE A 275 -21.73 6.26 5.82
C PHE A 275 -21.55 7.55 6.64
N VAL A 276 -20.90 8.60 6.09
CA VAL A 276 -20.77 9.90 6.79
C VAL A 276 -22.14 10.54 7.06
N ILE A 277 -23.11 10.41 6.14
CA ILE A 277 -24.48 10.86 6.38
C ILE A 277 -25.16 10.04 7.48
N LEU A 278 -25.00 8.73 7.48
CA LEU A 278 -25.54 7.82 8.50
C LEU A 278 -25.06 8.22 9.91
N LEU A 279 -23.78 8.59 10.04
CA LEU A 279 -23.21 9.03 11.32
C LEU A 279 -23.89 10.28 11.89
N ARG A 280 -24.39 11.18 11.05
CA ARG A 280 -25.14 12.35 11.52
C ARG A 280 -26.36 11.95 12.38
N PHE A 281 -27.09 10.92 11.94
CA PHE A 281 -28.32 10.48 12.59
C PHE A 281 -28.05 9.43 13.68
N CYS A 282 -27.24 8.43 13.34
CA CYS A 282 -27.09 7.19 14.12
C CYS A 282 -25.75 7.05 14.85
N ALA A 283 -24.87 8.08 14.88
CA ALA A 283 -23.55 7.95 15.53
C ALA A 283 -23.61 7.41 16.96
N GLY A 284 -24.63 7.76 17.76
CA GLY A 284 -24.77 7.23 19.11
C GLY A 284 -24.89 5.70 19.12
N CYS A 285 -25.86 5.17 18.38
CA CYS A 285 -26.09 3.72 18.27
C CYS A 285 -24.87 3.02 17.66
N ILE A 286 -24.32 3.56 16.57
CA ILE A 286 -23.16 2.96 15.87
C ILE A 286 -21.94 2.90 16.79
N VAL A 287 -21.65 3.96 17.54
CA VAL A 287 -20.51 3.97 18.47
C VAL A 287 -20.67 2.93 19.58
N TRP A 288 -21.86 2.83 20.19
CA TRP A 288 -22.07 1.81 21.24
C TRP A 288 -22.04 0.39 20.69
N ILE A 289 -22.67 0.15 19.53
CA ILE A 289 -22.65 -1.17 18.88
C ILE A 289 -21.23 -1.56 18.51
N THR A 290 -20.44 -0.66 17.92
CA THR A 290 -19.05 -0.94 17.54
C THR A 290 -18.15 -1.17 18.76
N LEU A 291 -18.33 -0.43 19.86
CA LEU A 291 -17.58 -0.64 21.10
C LEU A 291 -17.91 -1.98 21.75
N TRP A 292 -19.19 -2.32 21.89
CA TRP A 292 -19.60 -3.60 22.48
C TRP A 292 -19.28 -4.79 21.57
N SER A 293 -19.43 -4.63 20.26
CA SER A 293 -19.03 -5.63 19.26
C SER A 293 -17.52 -5.89 19.34
N PHE A 294 -16.70 -4.87 19.51
CA PHE A 294 -15.25 -5.04 19.69
C PHE A 294 -14.91 -5.85 20.95
N VAL A 295 -15.55 -5.53 22.09
CA VAL A 295 -15.38 -6.31 23.34
C VAL A 295 -15.85 -7.76 23.14
N LEU A 296 -17.00 -7.97 22.50
CA LEU A 296 -17.53 -9.31 22.20
C LEU A 296 -16.58 -10.11 21.31
N LEU A 297 -16.02 -9.50 20.26
CA LEU A 297 -15.06 -10.15 19.36
C LEU A 297 -13.78 -10.56 20.11
N LEU A 298 -13.27 -9.73 21.02
CA LEU A 298 -12.13 -10.11 21.86
C LEU A 298 -12.45 -11.30 22.76
N LEU A 299 -13.67 -11.37 23.32
CA LEU A 299 -14.11 -12.50 24.14
C LEU A 299 -14.27 -13.78 23.32
N LEU A 300 -14.88 -13.71 22.12
CA LEU A 300 -15.01 -14.85 21.21
C LEU A 300 -13.63 -15.35 20.76
N PHE A 301 -12.71 -14.43 20.45
CA PHE A 301 -11.34 -14.78 20.09
C PHE A 301 -10.59 -15.43 21.26
N ALA A 302 -10.73 -14.90 22.49
CA ALA A 302 -10.17 -15.52 23.69
C ALA A 302 -10.74 -16.93 23.94
N LEU A 303 -12.04 -17.13 23.67
CA LEU A 303 -12.69 -18.43 23.79
C LEU A 303 -12.16 -19.42 22.74
N MET A 304 -12.01 -18.99 21.48
CA MET A 304 -11.40 -19.81 20.43
C MET A 304 -9.92 -20.15 20.73
N LEU A 305 -9.16 -19.24 21.35
CA LEU A 305 -7.81 -19.54 21.80
C LEU A 305 -7.80 -20.49 23.00
N SER A 306 -8.78 -20.38 23.91
CA SER A 306 -8.93 -21.26 25.06
C SER A 306 -9.25 -22.71 24.65
N THR A 307 -10.07 -22.91 23.61
CA THR A 307 -10.33 -24.26 23.06
C THR A 307 -9.06 -24.84 22.41
N LYS A 308 -8.31 -24.04 21.64
CA LYS A 308 -7.03 -24.48 21.04
C LYS A 308 -5.89 -24.65 22.06
N GLY A 309 -5.92 -23.91 23.16
CA GLY A 309 -4.95 -23.99 24.26
C GLY A 309 -5.23 -25.12 25.24
N GLY A 310 -6.36 -25.82 25.11
CA GLY A 310 -6.78 -26.88 26.03
C GLY A 310 -7.13 -26.37 27.44
N ILE A 311 -7.50 -25.10 27.57
CA ILE A 311 -8.01 -24.52 28.83
C ILE A 311 -9.45 -24.98 29.06
N ILE A 312 -10.23 -25.13 27.99
CA ILE A 312 -11.60 -25.66 28.00
C ILE A 312 -11.51 -27.08 27.44
N GLY A 313 -11.78 -28.10 28.26
CA GLY A 313 -11.77 -29.50 27.83
C GLY A 313 -12.94 -29.81 26.89
N SER A 314 -12.84 -30.87 26.08
CA SER A 314 -13.96 -31.33 25.24
C SER A 314 -15.21 -31.63 26.06
N SER A 315 -15.06 -32.07 27.32
CA SER A 315 -16.15 -32.28 28.29
C SER A 315 -16.86 -30.99 28.74
N ASP A 316 -16.15 -29.86 28.82
CA ASP A 316 -16.72 -28.58 29.27
C ASP A 316 -17.45 -27.85 28.13
N LEU A 317 -17.01 -28.07 26.90
CA LEU A 317 -17.69 -27.55 25.69
C LEU A 317 -19.07 -28.20 25.52
N HIS A 318 -19.20 -29.51 25.81
CA HIS A 318 -20.48 -30.22 25.79
C HIS A 318 -21.48 -29.69 26.83
N ALA A 319 -21.00 -29.27 28.01
CA ALA A 319 -21.84 -28.67 29.06
C ALA A 319 -22.34 -27.26 28.71
N LEU A 320 -21.52 -26.46 28.00
CA LEU A 320 -21.95 -25.14 27.48
C LEU A 320 -22.90 -25.26 26.29
N THR A 321 -22.68 -26.23 25.39
CA THR A 321 -23.60 -26.47 24.27
C THR A 321 -24.95 -27.02 24.75
N SER A 322 -25.01 -27.75 25.86
CA SER A 322 -26.29 -28.23 26.40
C SER A 322 -27.11 -27.10 27.06
N GLU A 323 -26.47 -26.11 27.71
CA GLU A 323 -27.16 -24.90 28.20
C GLU A 323 -27.60 -23.97 27.07
N ILE A 324 -26.84 -23.86 25.98
CA ILE A 324 -27.24 -23.08 24.80
C ILE A 324 -28.35 -23.82 24.04
N ALA A 325 -28.29 -25.15 23.97
CA ALA A 325 -29.35 -25.97 23.37
C ALA A 325 -30.66 -25.91 24.17
N THR A 326 -30.62 -25.79 25.50
CA THR A 326 -31.86 -25.60 26.30
C THR A 326 -32.46 -24.21 26.09
N VAL A 327 -31.64 -23.17 25.89
CA VAL A 327 -32.11 -21.82 25.52
C VAL A 327 -32.61 -21.78 24.06
N ALA A 328 -31.95 -22.48 23.14
CA ALA A 328 -32.36 -22.60 21.73
C ALA A 328 -33.64 -23.44 21.57
N ALA A 329 -33.79 -24.50 22.37
CA ALA A 329 -35.02 -25.30 22.46
C ALA A 329 -36.17 -24.51 23.09
N ALA A 330 -35.89 -23.68 24.11
CA ALA A 330 -36.85 -22.71 24.64
C ALA A 330 -37.25 -21.63 23.62
N ALA A 331 -36.41 -21.41 22.59
CA ALA A 331 -36.66 -20.53 21.45
C ALA A 331 -37.17 -21.25 20.18
N GLY A 332 -37.43 -22.57 20.24
CA GLY A 332 -38.04 -23.35 19.15
C GLY A 332 -37.09 -23.83 18.04
N VAL A 333 -35.79 -24.00 18.31
CA VAL A 333 -34.79 -24.48 17.33
C VAL A 333 -34.40 -25.94 17.61
N ASP A 334 -34.59 -26.83 16.64
CA ASP A 334 -34.26 -28.27 16.75
C ASP A 334 -32.76 -28.54 16.58
N THR A 335 -32.15 -29.22 17.56
CA THR A 335 -30.74 -29.67 17.52
C THR A 335 -30.62 -31.13 17.97
N SER A 336 -30.83 -32.05 17.04
CA SER A 336 -30.62 -33.49 17.25
C SER A 336 -29.46 -33.96 16.36
N GLU A 337 -28.35 -34.33 17.00
CA GLU A 337 -27.23 -35.20 16.55
C GLU A 337 -25.84 -34.59 16.79
N ALA A 338 -25.25 -34.88 17.95
CA ALA A 338 -23.80 -34.82 18.13
C ALA A 338 -23.40 -35.71 19.33
N ASN A 339 -23.08 -36.97 19.06
CA ASN A 339 -22.48 -37.88 20.05
C ASN A 339 -21.10 -38.32 19.55
N THR A 340 -20.05 -38.02 20.32
CA THR A 340 -18.64 -38.28 19.99
C THR A 340 -18.06 -39.41 20.83
N THR A 341 -17.38 -40.36 20.18
CA THR A 341 -16.49 -41.35 20.82
C THR A 341 -15.06 -40.81 20.90
N ALA A 342 -14.38 -41.09 22.03
CA ALA A 342 -13.02 -40.63 22.31
C ALA A 342 -11.96 -41.55 21.69
N ILE A 343 -10.97 -40.96 21.01
CA ILE A 343 -9.78 -41.63 20.46
C ILE A 343 -8.54 -41.14 21.23
N VAL A 344 -7.67 -42.07 21.65
CA VAL A 344 -6.37 -41.79 22.28
C VAL A 344 -5.30 -41.64 21.18
N LEU A 345 -4.47 -40.59 21.24
CA LEU A 345 -3.52 -40.22 20.16
C LEU A 345 -2.02 -40.26 20.60
N PRO A 346 -1.05 -40.62 19.71
CA PRO A 346 0.33 -40.98 20.05
C PRO A 346 1.36 -39.81 20.07
N GLN A 347 2.63 -40.16 20.32
CA GLN A 347 3.80 -39.34 20.67
C GLN A 347 4.26 -38.19 19.72
N THR A 348 3.53 -37.84 18.65
CA THR A 348 3.88 -36.70 17.77
C THR A 348 3.48 -35.32 18.33
N LEU A 349 2.85 -35.29 19.51
CA LEU A 349 2.31 -34.10 20.20
C LEU A 349 3.35 -33.23 20.96
N GLN A 350 4.64 -33.57 21.02
CA GLN A 350 5.61 -32.69 21.71
C GLN A 350 5.82 -31.33 21.00
N ALA A 351 5.77 -31.31 19.66
CA ALA A 351 5.75 -30.05 18.90
C ALA A 351 4.39 -29.31 19.00
N SER A 352 3.32 -29.98 19.45
CA SER A 352 2.02 -29.36 19.72
C SER A 352 1.93 -28.79 21.14
N GLN A 353 2.66 -29.32 22.13
CA GLN A 353 2.62 -28.83 23.51
C GLN A 353 3.13 -27.39 23.64
N ASP A 354 4.20 -27.02 22.93
CA ASP A 354 4.71 -25.64 22.95
C ASP A 354 3.73 -24.66 22.29
N LYS A 355 3.10 -25.07 21.18
CA LYS A 355 2.05 -24.29 20.53
C LYS A 355 0.79 -24.18 21.41
N GLN A 356 0.44 -25.25 22.13
CA GLN A 356 -0.70 -25.29 23.04
C GLN A 356 -0.50 -24.37 24.25
N LYS A 357 0.70 -24.39 24.87
CA LYS A 357 1.08 -23.43 25.92
C LYS A 357 1.06 -22.00 25.40
N ALA A 358 1.54 -21.75 24.18
CA ALA A 358 1.49 -20.43 23.57
C ALA A 358 0.05 -19.94 23.36
N TYR A 359 -0.87 -20.81 22.88
CA TYR A 359 -2.30 -20.47 22.76
C TYR A 359 -2.96 -20.22 24.11
N ALA A 360 -2.62 -20.99 25.15
CA ALA A 360 -3.13 -20.79 26.50
C ALA A 360 -2.68 -19.44 27.09
N VAL A 361 -1.39 -19.10 26.98
CA VAL A 361 -0.88 -17.78 27.40
C VAL A 361 -1.54 -16.66 26.60
N ALA A 362 -1.67 -16.82 25.27
CA ALA A 362 -2.35 -15.86 24.42
C ALA A 362 -3.82 -15.66 24.85
N ALA A 363 -4.54 -16.72 25.22
CA ALA A 363 -5.91 -16.62 25.71
C ALA A 363 -6.02 -15.77 26.99
N TYR A 364 -5.16 -15.98 27.99
CA TYR A 364 -5.15 -15.15 29.20
C TYR A 364 -4.82 -13.69 28.90
N VAL A 365 -3.86 -13.42 28.00
CA VAL A 365 -3.54 -12.05 27.57
C VAL A 365 -4.76 -11.40 26.90
N VAL A 366 -5.47 -12.10 26.02
CA VAL A 366 -6.67 -11.57 25.35
C VAL A 366 -7.81 -11.36 26.34
N TYR A 367 -8.03 -12.25 27.33
CA TYR A 367 -9.01 -12.01 28.39
C TYR A 367 -8.68 -10.78 29.23
N ALA A 368 -7.41 -10.58 29.60
CA ALA A 368 -6.98 -9.38 30.30
C ALA A 368 -7.24 -8.12 29.46
N LEU A 369 -6.92 -8.15 28.16
CA LEU A 369 -7.21 -7.06 27.23
C LEU A 369 -8.70 -6.78 27.09
N ALA A 370 -9.54 -7.83 27.02
CA ALA A 370 -10.99 -7.70 26.97
C ALA A 370 -11.56 -7.08 28.26
N GLY A 371 -11.05 -7.50 29.43
CA GLY A 371 -11.39 -6.91 30.72
C GLY A 371 -11.02 -5.43 30.81
N VAL A 372 -9.80 -5.07 30.39
CA VAL A 372 -9.37 -3.66 30.32
C VAL A 372 -10.26 -2.87 29.35
N ALA A 373 -10.56 -3.40 28.17
CA ALA A 373 -11.43 -2.74 27.20
C ALA A 373 -12.84 -2.50 27.77
N LEU A 374 -13.42 -3.49 28.46
CA LEU A 374 -14.71 -3.36 29.13
C LEU A 374 -14.69 -2.28 30.21
N LEU A 375 -13.65 -2.27 31.06
CA LEU A 375 -13.48 -1.22 32.07
C LEU A 375 -13.37 0.16 31.43
N LEU A 376 -12.59 0.31 30.36
CA LEU A 376 -12.47 1.58 29.64
C LEU A 376 -13.82 2.03 29.07
N VAL A 377 -14.60 1.13 28.45
CA VAL A 377 -15.94 1.45 27.94
C VAL A 377 -16.86 1.90 29.08
N CYS A 378 -16.83 1.23 30.24
CA CYS A 378 -17.66 1.54 31.41
C CYS A 378 -17.26 2.82 32.16
N PHE A 379 -15.96 3.11 32.30
CA PHE A 379 -15.50 4.31 32.99
C PHE A 379 -15.54 5.56 32.10
N PHE A 380 -15.27 5.43 30.81
CA PHE A 380 -15.22 6.56 29.88
C PHE A 380 -16.56 6.86 29.19
N GLN A 381 -17.68 6.23 29.60
CA GLN A 381 -19.01 6.44 29.01
C GLN A 381 -19.39 7.91 28.84
N LYS A 382 -19.04 8.76 29.81
CA LYS A 382 -19.30 10.21 29.76
C LYS A 382 -18.52 10.90 28.64
N LYS A 383 -17.21 10.60 28.52
CA LYS A 383 -16.33 11.17 27.49
C LYS A 383 -16.68 10.65 26.10
N ILE A 384 -17.06 9.36 26.00
CA ILE A 384 -17.56 8.72 24.78
C ILE A 384 -18.85 9.40 24.30
N ARG A 385 -19.78 9.73 25.22
CA ARG A 385 -20.98 10.50 24.86
C ARG A 385 -20.61 11.86 24.25
N ILE A 386 -19.70 12.62 24.85
CA ILE A 386 -19.24 13.90 24.26
C ILE A 386 -18.57 13.66 22.90
N ALA A 387 -17.78 12.59 22.75
CA ALA A 387 -17.17 12.22 21.48
C ALA A 387 -18.21 11.97 20.37
N VAL A 388 -19.32 11.29 20.68
CA VAL A 388 -20.46 11.15 19.75
C VAL A 388 -20.98 12.51 19.28
N GLY A 389 -21.05 13.50 20.18
CA GLY A 389 -21.44 14.87 19.83
C GLY A 389 -20.47 15.53 18.85
N ILE A 390 -19.16 15.37 19.07
CA ILE A 390 -18.09 15.88 18.19
C ILE A 390 -18.17 15.20 16.81
N VAL A 391 -18.33 13.88 16.77
CA VAL A 391 -18.51 13.10 15.53
C VAL A 391 -19.72 13.62 14.75
N LYS A 392 -20.87 13.83 15.40
CA LYS A 392 -22.06 14.38 14.74
C LYS A 392 -21.85 15.79 14.19
N GLU A 393 -21.12 16.65 14.90
CA GLU A 393 -20.83 18.01 14.43
C GLU A 393 -19.84 17.99 13.26
N ALA A 394 -18.84 17.10 13.27
CA ALA A 394 -17.97 16.88 12.13
C ALA A 394 -18.74 16.41 10.88
N SER A 395 -19.76 15.54 11.05
CA SER A 395 -20.60 15.09 9.92
C SER A 395 -21.37 16.27 9.31
N ARG A 396 -21.83 17.22 10.14
CA ARG A 396 -22.49 18.45 9.67
C ARG A 396 -21.53 19.41 8.98
N ALA A 397 -20.30 19.51 9.48
CA ALA A 397 -19.24 20.31 8.85
C ALA A 397 -18.96 19.82 7.43
N MET A 398 -18.80 18.50 7.22
CA MET A 398 -18.59 17.93 5.89
C MET A 398 -19.75 18.20 4.92
N GLN A 399 -21.00 18.14 5.40
CA GLN A 399 -22.18 18.41 4.57
C GLN A 399 -22.32 19.90 4.22
N SER A 400 -21.87 20.79 5.12
CA SER A 400 -21.87 22.24 4.88
C SER A 400 -20.71 22.68 3.98
N LEU A 401 -19.69 21.83 3.83
CA LEU A 401 -18.47 22.08 3.07
C LEU A 401 -18.26 21.00 1.99
N PRO A 402 -19.13 20.93 0.95
CA PRO A 402 -19.12 19.84 -0.03
C PRO A 402 -17.80 19.68 -0.79
N LEU A 403 -17.05 20.79 -0.98
CA LEU A 403 -15.72 20.77 -1.59
C LEU A 403 -14.69 19.94 -0.80
N LEU A 404 -14.91 19.65 0.50
CA LEU A 404 -14.03 18.77 1.28
C LEU A 404 -14.03 17.33 0.77
N VAL A 405 -15.14 16.85 0.20
CA VAL A 405 -15.25 15.47 -0.31
C VAL A 405 -14.36 15.27 -1.54
N LEU A 406 -14.28 16.28 -2.41
CA LEU A 406 -13.47 16.24 -3.63
C LEU A 406 -12.02 16.67 -3.41
N PHE A 407 -11.73 17.34 -2.29
CA PHE A 407 -10.40 17.88 -2.02
C PHE A 407 -9.27 16.83 -2.07
N PRO A 408 -9.42 15.56 -1.60
CA PRO A 408 -8.36 14.55 -1.69
C PRO A 408 -7.86 14.22 -3.10
N ILE A 409 -8.64 14.53 -4.14
CA ILE A 409 -8.21 14.36 -5.53
C ILE A 409 -6.96 15.20 -5.81
N ILE A 410 -6.87 16.42 -5.26
CA ILE A 410 -5.73 17.32 -5.46
C ILE A 410 -4.42 16.72 -4.92
N PRO A 411 -4.28 16.38 -3.63
CA PRO A 411 -3.06 15.78 -3.12
C PRO A 411 -2.79 14.39 -3.73
N PHE A 412 -3.83 13.62 -4.10
CA PHE A 412 -3.64 12.34 -4.80
C PHE A 412 -2.97 12.55 -6.17
N VAL A 413 -3.48 13.47 -7.00
CA VAL A 413 -2.89 13.81 -8.29
C VAL A 413 -1.47 14.36 -8.11
N MET A 414 -1.23 15.23 -7.12
CA MET A 414 0.11 15.73 -6.83
C MET A 414 1.08 14.63 -6.41
N LEU A 415 0.64 13.66 -5.60
CA LEU A 415 1.46 12.50 -5.20
C LEU A 415 1.73 11.56 -6.37
N LEU A 416 0.76 11.34 -7.28
CA LEU A 416 0.97 10.57 -8.49
C LEU A 416 1.99 11.23 -9.42
N ILE A 417 1.89 12.55 -9.64
CA ILE A 417 2.87 13.32 -10.41
C ILE A 417 4.25 13.22 -9.76
N LEU A 418 4.33 13.36 -8.43
CA LEU A 418 5.59 13.23 -7.70
C LEU A 418 6.17 11.81 -7.80
N PHE A 419 5.34 10.77 -7.70
CA PHE A 419 5.77 9.38 -7.84
C PHE A 419 6.28 9.10 -9.26
N ALA A 420 5.55 9.55 -10.29
CA ALA A 420 5.98 9.43 -11.68
C ALA A 420 7.31 10.15 -11.93
N TYR A 421 7.42 11.41 -11.45
CA TYR A 421 8.68 12.16 -11.48
C TYR A 421 9.81 11.37 -10.79
N ALA A 422 9.58 10.90 -9.57
CA ALA A 422 10.60 10.21 -8.79
C ALA A 422 11.02 8.88 -9.42
N ALA A 423 10.07 8.11 -9.97
CA ALA A 423 10.33 6.86 -10.65
C ALA A 423 11.11 7.06 -11.95
N ILE A 424 10.70 8.02 -12.79
CA ILE A 424 11.39 8.35 -14.04
C ILE A 424 12.81 8.83 -13.73
N VAL A 425 12.96 9.88 -12.92
CA VAL A 425 14.28 10.43 -12.59
C VAL A 425 15.15 9.40 -11.86
N GLY A 426 14.58 8.60 -10.98
CA GLY A 426 15.29 7.52 -10.30
C GLY A 426 15.81 6.46 -11.25
N ALA A 427 15.02 6.08 -12.26
CA ALA A 427 15.43 5.16 -13.32
C ALA A 427 16.62 5.72 -14.11
N TYR A 428 16.54 6.98 -14.53
CA TYR A 428 17.61 7.67 -15.23
C TYR A 428 18.89 7.75 -14.40
N ILE A 429 18.80 8.19 -13.14
CA ILE A 429 19.94 8.22 -12.21
C ILE A 429 20.55 6.83 -12.08
N TYR A 430 19.77 5.81 -11.73
CA TYR A 430 20.29 4.46 -11.53
C TYR A 430 20.93 3.87 -12.79
N SER A 431 20.41 4.23 -13.97
CA SER A 431 20.92 3.75 -15.26
C SER A 431 22.16 4.49 -15.80
N SER A 432 22.57 5.59 -15.17
CA SER A 432 23.66 6.46 -15.66
C SER A 432 25.08 5.90 -15.45
N GLY A 433 25.22 4.71 -14.88
CA GLY A 433 26.50 4.01 -14.73
C GLY A 433 27.45 4.64 -13.71
N GLU A 434 28.74 4.35 -13.81
CA GLU A 434 29.78 4.86 -12.91
C GLU A 434 30.05 6.37 -13.15
N MET A 435 29.16 7.23 -12.67
CA MET A 435 29.39 8.68 -12.70
C MET A 435 30.44 9.09 -11.67
N GLN A 436 31.53 9.71 -12.12
CA GLN A 436 32.53 10.32 -11.24
C GLN A 436 32.08 11.72 -10.82
N LEU A 437 32.00 11.97 -9.52
CA LEU A 437 31.54 13.25 -8.95
C LEU A 437 32.34 14.48 -9.43
N ALA A 438 33.60 14.28 -9.84
CA ALA A 438 34.44 15.33 -10.41
C ALA A 438 34.00 15.81 -11.80
N SER A 439 33.48 14.91 -12.65
CA SER A 439 32.93 15.28 -13.97
C SER A 439 31.70 16.18 -13.82
N LEU A 440 30.82 15.84 -12.86
CA LEU A 440 29.62 16.61 -12.55
C LEU A 440 29.92 18.01 -12.03
N ALA A 441 30.88 18.11 -11.11
CA ALA A 441 31.32 19.38 -10.57
C ALA A 441 31.92 20.25 -11.69
N GLY A 442 32.77 19.67 -12.55
CA GLY A 442 33.39 20.35 -13.69
C GLY A 442 32.38 20.99 -14.63
N GLU A 443 31.35 20.25 -15.05
CA GLU A 443 30.31 20.76 -15.94
C GLU A 443 29.42 21.84 -15.30
N LEU A 444 29.05 21.67 -14.02
CA LEU A 444 28.30 22.69 -13.27
C LEU A 444 29.09 23.99 -13.09
N ALA A 445 30.40 23.88 -12.89
CA ALA A 445 31.27 25.04 -12.74
C ALA A 445 31.51 25.75 -14.08
N ASP A 446 31.64 25.01 -15.17
CA ASP A 446 31.75 25.56 -16.52
C ASP A 446 30.47 26.31 -16.93
N GLN A 447 29.29 25.75 -16.62
CA GLN A 447 27.99 26.41 -16.78
C GLN A 447 27.84 27.67 -15.90
N ALA A 448 28.47 27.68 -14.72
CA ALA A 448 28.45 28.81 -13.79
C ALA A 448 29.58 29.83 -14.01
N GLY A 449 30.47 29.61 -14.99
CA GLY A 449 31.64 30.45 -15.25
C GLY A 449 32.63 30.50 -14.09
N GLN A 450 32.70 29.44 -13.27
CA GLN A 450 33.64 29.33 -12.14
C GLN A 450 34.72 28.29 -12.42
N ASN A 451 35.97 28.65 -12.16
CA ASN A 451 37.08 27.68 -12.20
C ASN A 451 37.15 26.94 -10.87
N ILE A 452 36.95 25.62 -10.89
CA ILE A 452 37.13 24.76 -9.72
C ILE A 452 38.61 24.75 -9.34
N THR A 453 38.92 25.07 -8.09
CA THR A 453 40.28 24.96 -7.55
C THR A 453 40.81 23.53 -7.66
N THR A 454 42.06 23.37 -8.08
CA THR A 454 42.74 22.07 -8.24
C THR A 454 42.64 21.17 -7.00
N GLU A 455 42.60 21.75 -5.80
CA GLU A 455 42.41 21.02 -4.54
C GLU A 455 41.04 20.35 -4.43
N ALA A 456 39.97 21.05 -4.81
CA ALA A 456 38.60 20.51 -4.80
C ALA A 456 38.46 19.33 -5.77
N THR A 457 39.04 19.43 -6.97
CA THR A 457 39.06 18.36 -7.98
C THR A 457 39.80 17.10 -7.49
N THR A 458 40.92 17.26 -6.77
CA THR A 458 41.64 16.11 -6.17
C THR A 458 40.88 15.40 -5.05
N THR A 459 40.05 16.10 -4.27
CA THR A 459 39.17 15.47 -3.27
C THR A 459 37.98 14.76 -3.91
N LEU A 460 37.42 15.30 -5.00
CA LEU A 460 36.25 14.73 -5.69
C LEU A 460 36.61 13.46 -6.47
N ASN A 461 37.83 13.35 -6.99
CA ASN A 461 38.34 12.14 -7.67
C ASN A 461 38.57 10.94 -6.74
N LYS A 462 38.54 11.13 -5.41
CA LYS A 462 38.70 10.02 -4.44
C LYS A 462 37.38 9.30 -4.12
N VAL A 463 36.23 9.83 -4.55
CA VAL A 463 34.92 9.22 -4.27
C VAL A 463 34.67 8.12 -5.31
N ASN A 464 34.43 6.89 -4.84
CA ASN A 464 34.11 5.75 -5.71
C ASN A 464 32.81 6.06 -6.50
N PRO A 465 32.75 5.82 -7.83
CA PRO A 465 31.53 5.98 -8.62
C PRO A 465 30.27 5.31 -8.03
N ASP A 466 30.41 4.12 -7.43
CA ASP A 466 29.31 3.44 -6.72
C ASP A 466 28.79 4.24 -5.52
N GLN A 467 29.69 4.88 -4.76
CA GLN A 467 29.31 5.75 -3.64
C GLN A 467 28.61 7.04 -4.12
N THR A 468 29.04 7.56 -5.27
CA THR A 468 28.42 8.73 -5.91
C THR A 468 26.98 8.43 -6.30
N MET A 469 26.74 7.28 -6.94
CA MET A 469 25.39 6.82 -7.30
C MET A 469 24.49 6.68 -6.07
N LYS A 470 24.99 6.01 -5.03
CA LYS A 470 24.26 5.82 -3.75
C LYS A 470 23.87 7.16 -3.11
N LEU A 471 24.76 8.16 -3.16
CA LEU A 471 24.48 9.49 -2.62
C LEU A 471 23.39 10.23 -3.43
N LEU A 472 23.44 10.17 -4.76
CA LEU A 472 22.45 10.80 -5.64
C LEU A 472 21.06 10.17 -5.46
N VAL A 473 21.00 8.84 -5.44
CA VAL A 473 19.77 8.09 -5.15
C VAL A 473 19.24 8.44 -3.76
N ALA A 474 20.10 8.52 -2.75
CA ALA A 474 19.71 8.91 -1.39
C ALA A 474 19.15 10.34 -1.32
N TYR A 475 19.78 11.30 -1.98
CA TYR A 475 19.31 12.68 -2.06
C TYR A 475 17.94 12.77 -2.77
N HIS A 476 17.81 12.11 -3.92
CA HIS A 476 16.56 12.05 -4.68
C HIS A 476 15.43 11.42 -3.87
N PHE A 477 15.72 10.29 -3.21
CA PHE A 477 14.76 9.59 -2.36
C PHE A 477 14.34 10.44 -1.16
N PHE A 478 15.26 11.17 -0.52
CA PHE A 478 14.92 12.12 0.55
C PHE A 478 14.00 13.24 0.02
N GLY A 479 14.29 13.78 -1.17
CA GLY A 479 13.45 14.79 -1.82
C GLY A 479 12.03 14.30 -2.12
N PHE A 480 11.89 13.06 -2.56
CA PHE A 480 10.59 12.39 -2.71
C PHE A 480 9.84 12.32 -1.37
N LEU A 481 10.50 11.82 -0.30
CA LEU A 481 9.88 11.71 1.03
C LEU A 481 9.44 13.08 1.57
N TRP A 482 10.31 14.11 1.48
CA TRP A 482 10.02 15.44 1.98
C TRP A 482 8.85 16.08 1.23
N THR A 483 8.84 16.00 -0.09
CA THR A 483 7.76 16.56 -0.90
C THR A 483 6.44 15.82 -0.67
N ALA A 484 6.47 14.49 -0.54
CA ALA A 484 5.30 13.71 -0.21
C ALA A 484 4.72 14.11 1.17
N GLN A 485 5.57 14.32 2.18
CA GLN A 485 5.12 14.82 3.49
C GLN A 485 4.59 16.26 3.41
N LEU A 486 5.16 17.12 2.56
CA LEU A 486 4.68 18.49 2.36
C LEU A 486 3.29 18.52 1.72
N ILE A 487 3.04 17.70 0.69
CA ILE A 487 1.72 17.56 0.06
C ILE A 487 0.68 17.12 1.10
N ASN A 488 1.03 16.15 1.93
CA ASN A 488 0.16 15.70 3.04
C ASN A 488 -0.07 16.80 4.09
N ALA A 489 0.96 17.59 4.45
CA ALA A 489 0.84 18.71 5.37
C ALA A 489 -0.09 19.81 4.84
N ILE A 490 0.03 20.16 3.55
CA ILE A 490 -0.86 21.11 2.87
C ILE A 490 -2.30 20.59 2.88
N SER A 491 -2.50 19.30 2.61
CA SER A 491 -3.82 18.67 2.63
C SER A 491 -4.48 18.79 4.02
N MET A 492 -3.78 18.36 5.06
CA MET A 492 -4.25 18.43 6.45
C MET A 492 -4.56 19.88 6.89
N CYS A 493 -3.66 20.81 6.59
CA CYS A 493 -3.81 22.22 6.93
C CYS A 493 -5.00 22.86 6.20
N THR A 494 -5.25 22.48 4.95
CA THR A 494 -6.38 22.97 4.16
C THR A 494 -7.72 22.52 4.75
N ILE A 495 -7.85 21.22 5.05
CA ILE A 495 -9.07 20.66 5.66
C ILE A 495 -9.32 21.32 7.01
N ALA A 496 -8.28 21.41 7.86
CA ALA A 496 -8.38 22.04 9.17
C ALA A 496 -8.74 23.53 9.08
N GLY A 497 -8.22 24.25 8.09
CA GLY A 497 -8.55 25.66 7.86
C GLY A 497 -10.03 25.87 7.50
N ALA A 498 -10.59 25.01 6.65
CA ALA A 498 -11.99 25.10 6.27
C ALA A 498 -12.92 24.71 7.43
N VAL A 499 -12.60 23.62 8.14
CA VAL A 499 -13.41 23.11 9.25
C VAL A 499 -13.36 24.04 10.46
N SER A 500 -12.20 24.65 10.76
CA SER A 500 -12.10 25.66 11.83
C SER A 500 -12.93 26.90 11.52
N ARG A 501 -12.92 27.41 10.28
CA ARG A 501 -13.82 28.50 9.87
C ARG A 501 -15.29 28.15 10.05
N TYR A 502 -15.68 26.92 9.71
CA TYR A 502 -17.04 26.43 9.97
C TYR A 502 -17.36 26.43 11.47
N TYR A 503 -16.47 25.89 12.31
CA TYR A 503 -16.70 25.79 13.75
C TYR A 503 -16.87 27.17 14.42
N TRP A 504 -16.00 28.11 14.06
CA TRP A 504 -15.96 29.46 14.64
C TRP A 504 -16.93 30.44 13.97
N SER A 505 -17.82 29.96 13.09
CA SER A 505 -18.91 30.74 12.51
C SER A 505 -20.23 30.44 13.25
N ARG A 506 -20.92 31.48 13.72
CA ARG A 506 -22.19 31.31 14.46
C ARG A 506 -23.33 31.00 13.50
N ASN A 507 -23.43 31.77 12.42
CA ASN A 507 -24.53 31.65 11.47
C ASN A 507 -24.21 30.71 10.30
N LYS A 508 -22.96 30.23 10.19
CA LYS A 508 -22.50 29.38 9.08
C LYS A 508 -22.86 29.99 7.72
N SER A 509 -22.85 31.32 7.66
CA SER A 509 -23.15 32.08 6.45
C SER A 509 -21.92 32.15 5.56
N SER A 510 -22.15 32.39 4.26
CA SER A 510 -21.05 32.63 3.32
C SER A 510 -20.25 33.90 3.64
N GLU A 511 -20.83 34.84 4.38
CA GLU A 511 -20.16 36.06 4.83
C GLU A 511 -19.17 35.78 5.97
N GLU A 512 -19.52 34.90 6.92
CA GLU A 512 -18.64 34.55 8.04
C GLU A 512 -17.54 33.55 7.63
N MET A 513 -17.86 32.54 6.81
CA MET A 513 -16.90 31.50 6.41
C MET A 513 -16.07 31.87 5.17
N GLY A 514 -16.58 32.82 4.36
CA GLY A 514 -16.14 33.09 2.99
C GLY A 514 -16.84 32.18 1.97
N ARG A 515 -16.95 32.62 0.72
CA ARG A 515 -17.68 31.90 -0.36
C ARG A 515 -17.08 30.53 -0.70
N PHE A 516 -15.77 30.39 -0.60
CA PHE A 516 -15.04 29.15 -0.90
C PHE A 516 -14.02 28.83 0.21
N PRO A 517 -14.47 28.40 1.41
CA PRO A 517 -13.62 28.28 2.59
C PRO A 517 -12.48 27.26 2.41
N VAL A 518 -12.72 26.18 1.64
CA VAL A 518 -11.71 25.16 1.30
C VAL A 518 -10.62 25.76 0.43
N LEU A 519 -10.98 26.43 -0.67
CA LEU A 519 -10.02 27.05 -1.59
C LEU A 519 -9.25 28.19 -0.93
N THR A 520 -9.92 29.00 -0.10
CA THR A 520 -9.26 30.06 0.67
C THR A 520 -8.24 29.47 1.65
N SER A 521 -8.57 28.35 2.31
CA SER A 521 -7.64 27.65 3.21
C SER A 521 -6.45 27.08 2.46
N PHE A 522 -6.68 26.46 1.29
CA PHE A 522 -5.62 25.96 0.40
C PHE A 522 -4.66 27.09 -0.03
N LYS A 523 -5.21 28.22 -0.48
CA LYS A 523 -4.42 29.41 -0.85
C LYS A 523 -3.58 29.92 0.33
N ASN A 524 -4.15 29.91 1.55
CA ASN A 524 -3.42 30.34 2.74
C ASN A 524 -2.24 29.42 3.08
N CYS A 525 -2.31 28.12 2.75
CA CYS A 525 -1.18 27.20 2.90
C CYS A 525 0.04 27.69 2.11
N PHE A 526 -0.12 28.08 0.85
CA PHE A 526 0.99 28.59 0.03
C PHE A 526 1.37 30.04 0.37
N ARG A 527 0.38 30.89 0.69
CA ARG A 527 0.62 32.33 0.89
C ARG A 527 1.25 32.67 2.24
N TYR A 528 0.88 31.96 3.30
CA TYR A 528 1.26 32.31 4.67
C TYR A 528 1.98 31.17 5.40
N HIS A 529 1.57 29.93 5.18
CA HIS A 529 1.99 28.81 6.03
C HIS A 529 3.03 27.88 5.41
N PHE A 530 3.47 28.15 4.18
CA PHE A 530 4.29 27.22 3.40
C PHE A 530 5.58 26.83 4.13
N GLY A 531 6.29 27.81 4.72
CA GLY A 531 7.50 27.56 5.49
C GLY A 531 7.27 26.66 6.71
N SER A 532 6.18 26.89 7.46
CA SER A 532 5.83 26.08 8.63
C SER A 532 5.43 24.65 8.25
N LEU A 533 4.72 24.49 7.13
CA LEU A 533 4.36 23.18 6.58
C LEU A 533 5.60 22.44 6.04
N ALA A 534 6.53 23.16 5.39
CA ALA A 534 7.81 22.62 4.93
C ALA A 534 8.69 22.16 6.10
N PHE A 535 8.73 22.92 7.20
CA PHE A 535 9.48 22.53 8.39
C PHE A 535 8.90 21.29 9.09
N GLY A 536 7.58 21.25 9.30
CA GLY A 536 6.95 20.08 9.92
C GLY A 536 7.09 18.82 9.06
N SER A 537 6.95 18.94 7.74
CA SER A 537 7.13 17.83 6.81
C SER A 537 8.58 17.37 6.71
N PHE A 538 9.55 18.28 6.84
CA PHE A 538 10.98 17.96 6.88
C PHE A 538 11.31 17.05 8.07
N ILE A 539 10.82 17.37 9.26
CA ILE A 539 11.07 16.56 10.47
C ILE A 539 10.57 15.12 10.29
N ILE A 540 9.38 14.95 9.70
CA ILE A 540 8.84 13.62 9.41
C ILE A 540 9.70 12.91 8.35
N ALA A 541 10.08 13.60 7.29
CA ALA A 541 10.89 13.05 6.20
C ALA A 541 12.28 12.58 6.67
N VAL A 542 12.93 13.32 7.57
CA VAL A 542 14.20 12.90 8.20
C VAL A 542 14.06 11.58 8.93
N VAL A 543 13.02 11.41 9.75
CA VAL A 543 12.81 10.15 10.47
C VAL A 543 12.45 9.01 9.52
N GLN A 544 11.64 9.27 8.49
CA GLN A 544 11.36 8.28 7.44
C GLN A 544 12.62 7.84 6.70
N PHE A 545 13.50 8.79 6.37
CA PHE A 545 14.75 8.51 5.68
C PHE A 545 15.70 7.69 6.56
N ILE A 546 15.86 8.04 7.84
CA ILE A 546 16.66 7.26 8.79
C ILE A 546 16.10 5.84 8.91
N ARG A 547 14.77 5.68 8.96
CA ARG A 547 14.13 4.37 9.01
C ARG A 547 14.38 3.55 7.73
N ALA A 548 14.31 4.19 6.56
CA ALA A 548 14.64 3.53 5.29
C ALA A 548 16.12 3.14 5.21
N ALA A 549 17.03 4.02 5.64
CA ALA A 549 18.46 3.73 5.72
C ALA A 549 18.75 2.55 6.67
N LEU A 550 18.08 2.48 7.82
CA LEU A 550 18.23 1.33 8.73
C LEU A 550 17.62 0.04 8.20
N LEU A 551 16.55 0.11 7.39
CA LEU A 551 16.03 -1.07 6.70
C LEU A 551 17.05 -1.57 5.65
N TYR A 552 17.69 -0.65 4.93
CA TYR A 552 18.78 -0.99 4.01
C TYR A 552 19.97 -1.62 4.75
N LEU A 553 20.39 -1.05 5.88
CA LEU A 553 21.46 -1.62 6.72
C LEU A 553 21.07 -2.97 7.34
N ASP A 554 19.82 -3.15 7.76
CA ASP A 554 19.30 -4.43 8.25
C ASP A 554 19.39 -5.51 7.17
N HIS A 555 19.11 -5.14 5.92
CA HIS A 555 19.26 -6.03 4.78
C HIS A 555 20.72 -6.40 4.51
N GLN A 556 21.60 -5.39 4.45
CA GLN A 556 23.03 -5.56 4.15
C GLN A 556 23.80 -6.31 5.25
N THR A 557 23.30 -6.32 6.49
CA THR A 557 23.97 -6.98 7.62
C THR A 557 23.36 -8.34 7.97
N LYS A 558 22.47 -8.90 7.14
CA LYS A 558 21.78 -10.18 7.43
C LYS A 558 22.74 -11.31 7.79
N ASP A 559 23.86 -11.44 7.08
CA ASP A 559 24.83 -12.51 7.34
C ASP A 559 25.56 -12.32 8.68
N LEU A 560 25.94 -11.07 8.99
CA LEU A 560 26.54 -10.70 10.27
C LEU A 560 25.58 -10.84 11.46
N GLN A 561 24.27 -10.70 11.21
CA GLN A 561 23.22 -10.92 12.22
C GLN A 561 22.99 -12.39 12.54
N GLN A 562 23.30 -13.30 11.61
CA GLN A 562 23.23 -14.74 11.87
C GLN A 562 24.31 -15.17 12.87
N SER A 563 25.50 -14.56 12.79
CA SER A 563 26.60 -14.84 13.73
C SER A 563 26.51 -14.05 15.04
N ASN A 564 25.85 -12.88 15.06
CA ASN A 564 25.80 -11.99 16.23
C ASN A 564 24.35 -11.71 16.70
N LEU A 565 23.91 -12.44 17.74
CA LEU A 565 22.58 -12.25 18.34
C LEU A 565 22.36 -10.82 18.86
N VAL A 566 23.38 -10.18 19.43
CA VAL A 566 23.29 -8.80 19.94
C VAL A 566 22.95 -7.82 18.82
N LEU A 567 23.60 -7.93 17.67
CA LEU A 567 23.34 -7.08 16.51
C LEU A 567 21.89 -7.25 16.03
N LYS A 568 21.42 -8.49 15.94
CA LYS A 568 20.03 -8.81 15.55
C LYS A 568 19.00 -8.18 16.50
N VAL A 569 19.24 -8.24 17.81
CA VAL A 569 18.35 -7.63 18.82
C VAL A 569 18.38 -6.10 18.75
N VAL A 570 19.57 -5.49 18.67
CA VAL A 570 19.72 -4.03 18.57
C VAL A 570 19.02 -3.47 17.34
N MET A 571 19.16 -4.10 16.17
CA MET A 571 18.49 -3.66 14.94
C MET A 571 16.97 -3.65 15.08
N LYS A 572 16.38 -4.67 15.74
CA LYS A 572 14.93 -4.70 16.01
C LYS A 572 14.48 -3.63 16.99
N ILE A 573 15.27 -3.36 18.04
CA ILE A 573 14.96 -2.29 19.01
C ILE A 573 14.97 -0.92 18.33
N VAL A 574 16.03 -0.61 17.56
CA VAL A 574 16.15 0.68 16.88
C VAL A 574 15.03 0.88 15.86
N GLN A 575 14.71 -0.15 15.07
CA GLN A 575 13.57 -0.10 14.13
C GLN A 575 12.24 0.19 14.84
N CYS A 576 12.00 -0.45 16.00
CA CYS A 576 10.82 -0.19 16.83
C CYS A 576 10.80 1.24 17.36
N CYS A 577 11.90 1.73 17.94
CA CYS A 577 12.02 3.09 18.47
C CYS A 577 11.76 4.15 17.40
N LEU A 578 12.30 3.97 16.19
CA LEU A 578 12.09 4.91 15.09
C LEU A 578 10.68 4.84 14.51
N TRP A 579 10.07 3.66 14.48
CA TRP A 579 8.65 3.54 14.14
C TRP A 579 7.79 4.31 15.15
N CYS A 580 8.05 4.16 16.45
CA CYS A 580 7.39 4.94 17.50
C CYS A 580 7.63 6.44 17.34
N LEU A 581 8.88 6.86 17.09
CA LEU A 581 9.23 8.26 16.86
C LEU A 581 8.48 8.85 15.66
N GLU A 582 8.43 8.12 14.54
CA GLU A 582 7.68 8.52 13.34
C GLU A 582 6.20 8.73 13.68
N LYS A 583 5.58 7.79 14.42
CA LYS A 583 4.18 7.90 14.84
C LYS A 583 3.93 9.10 15.75
N CYS A 584 4.80 9.32 16.74
CA CYS A 584 4.73 10.47 17.64
C CYS A 584 4.88 11.80 16.88
N LEU A 585 5.85 11.90 15.96
CA LEU A 585 6.06 13.10 15.16
C LEU A 585 4.92 13.37 14.19
N ARG A 586 4.34 12.32 13.57
CA ARG A 586 3.14 12.46 12.74
C ARG A 586 1.95 12.97 13.56
N PHE A 587 1.73 12.40 14.74
CA PHE A 587 0.67 12.85 15.65
C PHE A 587 0.86 14.31 16.06
N LEU A 588 2.06 14.68 16.52
CA LEU A 588 2.37 16.06 16.91
C LEU A 588 2.20 17.04 15.74
N SER A 589 2.75 16.70 14.58
CA SER A 589 2.70 17.56 13.38
C SER A 589 1.28 17.75 12.87
N LYS A 590 0.46 16.67 12.84
CA LYS A 590 -0.97 16.75 12.47
C LYS A 590 -1.71 17.78 13.33
N ASN A 591 -1.54 17.73 14.64
CA ASN A 591 -2.17 18.68 15.56
C ASN A 591 -1.58 20.10 15.44
N ALA A 592 -0.27 20.23 15.18
CA ALA A 592 0.36 21.51 14.89
C ALA A 592 -0.22 22.15 13.62
N TYR A 593 -0.43 21.39 12.55
CA TYR A 593 -1.02 21.89 11.29
C TYR A 593 -2.46 22.39 11.48
N ILE A 594 -3.24 21.75 12.35
CA ILE A 594 -4.58 22.24 12.72
C ILE A 594 -4.49 23.63 13.35
N LEU A 595 -3.57 23.83 14.31
CA LEU A 595 -3.38 25.15 14.94
C LEU A 595 -2.73 26.18 14.02
N ILE A 596 -1.86 25.79 13.09
CA ILE A 596 -1.35 26.69 12.05
C ILE A 596 -2.52 27.19 11.19
N ALA A 597 -3.42 26.30 10.79
CA ALA A 597 -4.59 26.68 10.00
C ALA A 597 -5.48 27.67 10.77
N MET A 598 -5.77 27.37 12.04
CA MET A 598 -6.64 28.15 12.92
C MET A 598 -6.03 29.49 13.35
N LYS A 599 -4.82 29.49 13.93
CA LYS A 599 -4.16 30.66 14.54
C LYS A 599 -3.11 31.33 13.65
N GLY A 600 -2.53 30.63 12.68
CA GLY A 600 -1.48 31.18 11.80
C GLY A 600 -0.14 31.46 12.49
N HIS A 601 0.18 30.70 13.53
CA HIS A 601 1.49 30.72 14.18
C HIS A 601 2.52 29.88 13.40
N SER A 602 3.81 29.99 13.76
CA SER A 602 4.86 29.10 13.25
C SER A 602 4.72 27.68 13.78
N PHE A 603 5.39 26.71 13.15
CA PHE A 603 5.25 25.29 13.49
C PHE A 603 5.55 24.98 14.95
N CYS A 604 6.70 25.44 15.49
CA CYS A 604 7.07 25.12 16.87
C CYS A 604 6.10 25.70 17.91
N VAL A 605 5.60 26.91 17.67
CA VAL A 605 4.61 27.54 18.55
C VAL A 605 3.30 26.77 18.50
N SER A 606 2.81 26.46 17.30
CA SER A 606 1.60 25.66 17.11
C SER A 606 1.73 24.24 17.68
N ALA A 607 2.89 23.60 17.57
CA ALA A 607 3.14 22.28 18.15
C ALA A 607 3.08 22.32 19.68
N LYS A 608 3.69 23.33 20.30
CA LYS A 608 3.63 23.55 21.76
C LYS A 608 2.19 23.80 22.22
N ASP A 609 1.48 24.68 21.54
CA ASP A 609 0.08 25.02 21.87
C ASP A 609 -0.82 23.79 21.72
N ALA A 610 -0.66 23.04 20.62
CA ALA A 610 -1.42 21.82 20.37
C ALA A 610 -1.16 20.78 21.47
N PHE A 611 0.10 20.54 21.81
CA PHE A 611 0.48 19.61 22.86
C PHE A 611 -0.11 20.00 24.22
N LYS A 612 -0.08 21.30 24.56
CA LYS A 612 -0.71 21.82 25.78
C LYS A 612 -2.22 21.55 25.81
N ILE A 613 -2.93 21.88 24.75
CA ILE A 613 -4.39 21.64 24.64
C ILE A 613 -4.73 20.16 24.80
N LEU A 614 -3.96 19.29 24.14
CA LEU A 614 -4.15 17.84 24.18
C LEU A 614 -3.90 17.27 25.58
N LEU A 615 -2.84 17.67 26.27
CA LEU A 615 -2.54 17.20 27.63
C LEU A 615 -3.60 17.66 28.65
N THR A 616 -4.03 18.91 28.57
CA THR A 616 -5.08 19.44 29.47
C THR A 616 -6.42 18.72 29.27
N ASN A 617 -6.65 18.12 28.09
CA ASN A 617 -7.90 17.44 27.75
C ASN A 617 -7.71 15.95 27.40
N ILE A 618 -6.66 15.29 27.93
CA ILE A 618 -6.20 13.96 27.47
C ILE A 618 -7.31 12.89 27.48
N ALA A 619 -8.17 12.86 28.50
CA ALA A 619 -9.28 11.91 28.57
C ALA A 619 -10.34 12.13 27.47
N GLN A 620 -10.61 13.39 27.11
CA GLN A 620 -11.55 13.72 26.04
C GLN A 620 -10.95 13.40 24.67
N VAL A 621 -9.68 13.75 24.46
CA VAL A 621 -8.93 13.45 23.25
C VAL A 621 -8.84 11.94 23.04
N GLY A 622 -8.46 11.18 24.08
CA GLY A 622 -8.39 9.73 24.04
C GLY A 622 -9.73 9.09 23.69
N ALA A 623 -10.84 9.56 24.29
CA ALA A 623 -12.17 9.06 23.95
C ALA A 623 -12.54 9.32 22.49
N VAL A 624 -12.31 10.54 21.97
CA VAL A 624 -12.59 10.88 20.56
C VAL A 624 -11.71 10.08 19.61
N SER A 625 -10.42 9.95 19.90
CA SER A 625 -9.48 9.19 19.08
C SER A 625 -9.87 7.71 19.01
N THR A 626 -10.20 7.08 20.13
CA THR A 626 -10.61 5.66 20.17
C THR A 626 -11.93 5.44 19.45
N VAL A 627 -12.93 6.30 19.70
CA VAL A 627 -14.23 6.22 19.01
C VAL A 627 -14.05 6.38 17.51
N THR A 628 -13.25 7.36 17.08
CA THR A 628 -13.00 7.63 15.66
C THR A 628 -12.26 6.48 14.99
N PHE A 629 -11.23 5.93 15.64
CA PHE A 629 -10.48 4.78 15.11
C PHE A 629 -11.38 3.57 14.85
N LEU A 630 -12.18 3.15 15.85
CA LEU A 630 -13.06 2.00 15.72
C LEU A 630 -14.15 2.24 14.67
N LEU A 631 -14.77 3.42 14.71
CA LEU A 631 -15.87 3.77 13.83
C LEU A 631 -15.44 3.87 12.36
N LEU A 632 -14.31 4.54 12.09
CA LEU A 632 -13.80 4.67 10.72
C LEU A 632 -13.12 3.40 10.25
N GLY A 633 -12.51 2.61 11.13
CA GLY A 633 -12.04 1.27 10.81
C GLY A 633 -13.17 0.35 10.34
N ALA A 634 -14.27 0.31 11.10
CA ALA A 634 -15.46 -0.44 10.74
C ALA A 634 -16.09 0.05 9.42
N GLY A 635 -16.16 1.37 9.23
CA GLY A 635 -16.64 1.97 7.97
C GLY A 635 -15.80 1.57 6.76
N LYS A 636 -14.46 1.65 6.85
CA LYS A 636 -13.53 1.24 5.77
C LYS A 636 -13.69 -0.23 5.42
N LEU A 637 -13.77 -1.10 6.44
CA LEU A 637 -13.97 -2.54 6.25
C LEU A 637 -15.33 -2.84 5.61
N ALA A 638 -16.41 -2.22 6.10
CA ALA A 638 -17.76 -2.43 5.58
C ALA A 638 -17.88 -2.02 4.10
N VAL A 639 -17.29 -0.87 3.72
CA VAL A 639 -17.26 -0.42 2.32
C VAL A 639 -16.47 -1.41 1.45
N ALA A 640 -15.25 -1.78 1.85
CA ALA A 640 -14.41 -2.71 1.09
C ALA A 640 -15.07 -4.08 0.88
N LEU A 641 -15.68 -4.64 1.91
CA LEU A 641 -16.42 -5.91 1.82
C LEU A 641 -17.67 -5.78 0.95
N SER A 642 -18.38 -4.65 1.04
CA SER A 642 -19.56 -4.41 0.19
C SER A 642 -19.18 -4.33 -1.29
N CYS A 643 -18.04 -3.73 -1.62
CA CYS A 643 -17.49 -3.69 -2.98
C CYS A 643 -17.11 -5.09 -3.48
N ALA A 644 -16.48 -5.91 -2.63
CA ALA A 644 -16.12 -7.28 -2.95
C ALA A 644 -17.36 -8.15 -3.21
N ILE A 645 -18.36 -8.06 -2.33
CA ILE A 645 -19.64 -8.79 -2.47
C ILE A 645 -20.39 -8.34 -3.73
N ALA A 646 -20.44 -7.03 -4.00
CA ALA A 646 -21.09 -6.50 -5.20
C ALA A 646 -20.39 -6.99 -6.48
N THR A 647 -19.06 -7.07 -6.48
CA THR A 647 -18.27 -7.60 -7.61
C THR A 647 -18.56 -9.08 -7.80
N PHE A 648 -18.52 -9.88 -6.74
CA PHE A 648 -18.85 -11.30 -6.78
C PHE A 648 -20.27 -11.53 -7.31
N ALA A 649 -21.27 -10.84 -6.75
CA ALA A 649 -22.66 -10.95 -7.19
C ALA A 649 -22.87 -10.50 -8.64
N TYR A 650 -22.09 -9.53 -9.13
CA TYR A 650 -22.13 -9.12 -10.54
C TYR A 650 -21.56 -10.20 -11.46
N LEU A 651 -20.41 -10.78 -11.11
CA LEU A 651 -19.80 -11.85 -11.91
C LEU A 651 -20.68 -13.10 -11.91
N GLU A 652 -21.23 -13.50 -10.75
CA GLU A 652 -22.14 -14.64 -10.63
C GLU A 652 -23.43 -14.44 -11.44
N LYS A 653 -23.98 -13.21 -11.44
CA LYS A 653 -25.17 -12.91 -12.24
C LYS A 653 -24.91 -12.99 -13.75
N ASN A 654 -23.68 -12.69 -14.20
CA ASN A 654 -23.30 -12.69 -15.61
C ASN A 654 -22.39 -13.90 -15.94
N THR A 655 -22.70 -15.06 -15.36
CA THR A 655 -21.92 -16.30 -15.58
C THR A 655 -21.91 -16.73 -17.05
N ASP A 656 -22.92 -16.37 -17.84
CA ASP A 656 -22.94 -16.67 -19.28
C ASP A 656 -21.83 -15.95 -20.06
N ASP A 657 -21.33 -14.83 -19.53
CA ASP A 657 -20.31 -13.98 -20.17
C ASP A 657 -18.91 -14.22 -19.57
N TYR A 658 -18.84 -14.35 -18.23
CA TYR A 658 -17.57 -14.48 -17.48
C TYR A 658 -17.27 -15.90 -16.99
N GLY A 659 -18.22 -16.83 -17.14
CA GLY A 659 -18.05 -18.24 -16.80
C GLY A 659 -17.37 -19.03 -17.91
N VAL A 660 -17.28 -20.35 -17.69
CA VAL A 660 -16.64 -21.27 -18.66
C VAL A 660 -17.41 -21.24 -19.98
N GLY A 661 -16.72 -20.91 -21.08
CA GLY A 661 -17.30 -20.83 -22.42
C GLY A 661 -18.01 -19.49 -22.76
N GLY A 662 -17.87 -18.46 -21.92
CA GLY A 662 -18.35 -17.11 -22.21
C GLY A 662 -17.35 -16.26 -23.01
N ASP A 663 -17.81 -15.14 -23.59
CA ASP A 663 -16.98 -14.24 -24.41
C ASP A 663 -15.83 -13.58 -23.61
N HIS A 664 -16.00 -13.46 -22.29
CA HIS A 664 -15.05 -12.90 -21.34
C HIS A 664 -14.67 -13.93 -20.25
N GLU A 665 -14.46 -15.19 -20.63
CA GLU A 665 -14.12 -16.30 -19.73
C GLU A 665 -12.95 -15.95 -18.78
N LEU A 666 -13.18 -16.16 -17.48
CA LEU A 666 -12.18 -15.90 -16.43
C LEU A 666 -11.52 -17.19 -15.94
N SER A 667 -10.20 -17.15 -15.73
CA SER A 667 -9.49 -18.24 -15.08
C SER A 667 -9.85 -18.34 -13.59
N SER A 668 -10.00 -17.20 -12.90
CA SER A 668 -10.54 -17.14 -11.55
C SER A 668 -11.14 -15.76 -11.21
N PRO A 669 -12.38 -15.71 -10.69
CA PRO A 669 -12.99 -14.43 -10.29
C PRO A 669 -12.31 -13.80 -9.05
N LEU A 670 -11.47 -14.56 -8.34
CA LEU A 670 -10.86 -14.13 -7.09
C LEU A 670 -9.99 -12.88 -7.27
N ALA A 671 -9.22 -12.79 -8.36
CA ALA A 671 -8.34 -11.66 -8.63
C ALA A 671 -9.14 -10.35 -8.71
N SER A 672 -10.22 -10.34 -9.50
CA SER A 672 -11.09 -9.18 -9.68
C SER A 672 -11.78 -8.77 -8.38
N ILE A 673 -12.24 -9.73 -7.57
CA ILE A 673 -12.86 -9.47 -6.26
C ILE A 673 -11.84 -8.86 -5.29
N LEU A 674 -10.61 -9.39 -5.25
CA LEU A 674 -9.54 -8.86 -4.41
C LEU A 674 -9.14 -7.44 -4.83
N VAL A 675 -9.05 -7.17 -6.14
CA VAL A 675 -8.77 -5.81 -6.65
C VAL A 675 -9.90 -4.85 -6.29
N ALA A 676 -11.17 -5.25 -6.43
CA ALA A 676 -12.31 -4.45 -6.01
C ALA A 676 -12.31 -4.17 -4.50
N LEU A 677 -11.94 -5.15 -3.67
CA LEU A 677 -11.79 -5.01 -2.22
C LEU A 677 -10.70 -3.99 -1.87
N LEU A 678 -9.52 -4.12 -2.48
CA LEU A 678 -8.39 -3.22 -2.26
C LEU A 678 -8.70 -1.79 -2.72
N LEU A 679 -9.32 -1.65 -3.89
CA LEU A 679 -9.75 -0.35 -4.41
C LEU A 679 -10.80 0.29 -3.50
N GLY A 680 -11.80 -0.49 -3.06
CA GLY A 680 -12.82 -0.04 -2.12
C GLY A 680 -12.24 0.42 -0.78
N TRP A 681 -11.27 -0.34 -0.23
CA TRP A 681 -10.53 0.05 0.96
C TRP A 681 -9.76 1.35 0.78
N PHE A 682 -9.09 1.52 -0.36
CA PHE A 682 -8.32 2.71 -0.69
C PHE A 682 -9.21 3.96 -0.79
N VAL A 683 -10.32 3.86 -1.52
CA VAL A 683 -11.30 4.93 -1.68
C VAL A 683 -11.92 5.31 -0.33
N ALA A 684 -12.36 4.32 0.45
CA ALA A 684 -12.91 4.55 1.78
C ALA A 684 -11.88 5.16 2.73
N SER A 685 -10.62 4.71 2.68
CA SER A 685 -9.53 5.27 3.49
C SER A 685 -9.27 6.75 3.18
N THR A 686 -9.39 7.14 1.91
CA THR A 686 -9.18 8.51 1.46
C THR A 686 -10.31 9.42 1.94
N LEU A 687 -11.57 9.06 1.68
CA LEU A 687 -12.72 9.88 2.07
C LEU A 687 -12.92 9.93 3.59
N LEU A 688 -12.87 8.78 4.26
CA LEU A 688 -13.01 8.74 5.72
C LEU A 688 -11.78 9.35 6.42
N GLY A 689 -10.62 9.43 5.75
CA GLY A 689 -9.47 10.18 6.23
C GLY A 689 -9.71 11.70 6.28
N VAL A 690 -10.44 12.27 5.32
CA VAL A 690 -10.89 13.67 5.40
C VAL A 690 -11.81 13.89 6.58
N TYR A 691 -12.73 12.95 6.78
CA TYR A 691 -13.66 13.00 7.91
C TYR A 691 -12.93 12.89 9.25
N GLU A 692 -11.92 12.02 9.36
CA GLU A 692 -11.04 11.94 10.54
C GLU A 692 -10.37 13.29 10.83
N MET A 693 -9.78 13.93 9.81
CA MET A 693 -9.19 15.27 9.94
C MET A 693 -10.21 16.32 10.37
N ALA A 694 -11.45 16.23 9.91
CA ALA A 694 -12.53 17.11 10.34
C ALA A 694 -12.88 16.89 11.81
N ILE A 695 -12.99 15.63 12.28
CA ILE A 695 -13.24 15.30 13.69
C ILE A 695 -12.15 15.88 14.58
N ASP A 696 -10.88 15.67 14.23
CA ASP A 696 -9.74 16.19 15.03
C ASP A 696 -9.72 17.71 15.07
N THR A 697 -10.07 18.36 13.95
CA THR A 697 -10.17 19.82 13.90
C THR A 697 -11.29 20.32 14.81
N ILE A 698 -12.49 19.72 14.76
CA ILE A 698 -13.61 20.08 15.62
C ILE A 698 -13.26 19.83 17.10
N LEU A 699 -12.54 18.75 17.41
CA LEU A 699 -12.06 18.46 18.76
C LEU A 699 -11.12 19.56 19.28
N LEU A 700 -10.11 19.95 18.48
CA LEU A 700 -9.18 21.02 18.88
C LEU A 700 -9.90 22.36 19.02
N CYS A 701 -10.80 22.70 18.10
CA CYS A 701 -11.61 23.92 18.23
C CYS A 701 -12.51 23.87 19.46
N PHE A 702 -13.10 22.72 19.79
CA PHE A 702 -13.92 22.53 20.99
C PHE A 702 -13.12 22.67 22.29
N CYS A 703 -11.93 22.09 22.36
CA CYS A 703 -11.07 22.24 23.53
C CYS A 703 -10.61 23.69 23.70
N GLU A 704 -10.27 24.38 22.60
CA GLU A 704 -9.89 25.79 22.62
C GLU A 704 -11.06 26.72 22.99
N ASP A 705 -12.25 26.52 22.41
CA ASP A 705 -13.46 27.30 22.71
C ASP A 705 -13.85 27.19 24.18
N LYS A 706 -13.73 25.99 24.76
CA LYS A 706 -13.98 25.78 26.19
C LYS A 706 -13.02 26.55 27.09
N GLU A 707 -11.78 26.73 26.68
CA GLU A 707 -10.78 27.46 27.45
C GLU A 707 -10.94 28.97 27.27
N LEU A 708 -11.08 29.44 26.03
CA LEU A 708 -11.21 30.86 25.70
C LEU A 708 -12.51 31.47 26.24
N ASN A 709 -13.63 30.72 26.19
CA ASN A 709 -14.95 31.23 26.57
C ASN A 709 -15.44 30.68 27.92
N LYS A 710 -14.51 30.21 28.76
CA LYS A 710 -14.83 29.71 30.12
C LYS A 710 -15.48 30.78 30.99
N GLU A 711 -14.98 32.01 30.92
CA GLU A 711 -15.45 33.14 31.74
C GLU A 711 -16.74 33.76 31.18
N SER A 712 -16.84 33.92 29.86
CA SER A 712 -18.00 34.53 29.21
C SER A 712 -19.20 33.59 29.10
N ALA A 713 -18.97 32.27 29.17
CA ALA A 713 -19.95 31.20 28.87
C ALA A 713 -20.60 31.31 27.47
N GLN A 714 -20.02 32.12 26.57
CA GLN A 714 -20.49 32.36 25.21
C GLN A 714 -19.77 31.50 24.17
N TYR A 715 -19.86 30.18 24.33
CA TYR A 715 -19.24 29.21 23.44
C TYR A 715 -19.71 29.33 21.97
N PHE A 716 -18.82 28.99 21.03
CA PHE A 716 -19.08 28.91 19.59
C PHE A 716 -19.60 27.53 19.15
N MET A 717 -19.45 26.50 19.99
CA MET A 717 -20.04 25.19 19.72
C MET A 717 -21.54 25.28 19.37
N SER A 718 -21.99 24.47 18.41
CA SER A 718 -23.39 24.47 17.96
C SER A 718 -24.37 24.19 19.11
N ASP A 719 -25.59 24.72 19.04
CA ASP A 719 -26.62 24.50 20.08
C ASP A 719 -26.88 23.02 20.34
N SER A 720 -26.78 22.18 19.30
CA SER A 720 -26.90 20.74 19.46
C SER A 720 -25.77 20.17 20.32
N LEU A 721 -24.52 20.58 20.06
CA LEU A 721 -23.35 20.14 20.81
C LEU A 721 -23.37 20.69 22.23
N LYS A 722 -23.76 21.97 22.42
CA LYS A 722 -23.95 22.60 23.73
C LYS A 722 -25.00 21.87 24.57
N LYS A 723 -26.18 21.58 24.00
CA LYS A 723 -27.23 20.77 24.64
C LYS A 723 -26.71 19.38 25.00
N PHE A 724 -25.91 18.77 24.14
CA PHE A 724 -25.34 17.45 24.38
C PHE A 724 -24.37 17.45 25.57
N VAL A 725 -23.45 18.41 25.61
CA VAL A 725 -22.49 18.60 26.71
C VAL A 725 -23.24 18.90 28.02
N ALA A 726 -24.24 19.78 27.99
CA ALA A 726 -25.07 20.12 29.15
C ALA A 726 -25.84 18.90 29.68
N LYS A 727 -26.43 18.08 28.79
CA LYS A 727 -27.14 16.85 29.17
C LYS A 727 -26.22 15.84 29.87
N VAL A 728 -24.98 15.70 29.38
CA VAL A 728 -23.97 14.83 30.02
C VAL A 728 -23.59 15.35 31.40
N ALA A 729 -23.42 16.66 31.57
CA ALA A 729 -23.13 17.28 32.87
C ALA A 729 -24.30 17.15 33.87
N GLN A 730 -25.56 17.30 33.43
CA GLN A 730 -26.73 17.18 34.31
C GLN A 730 -26.94 15.75 34.84
N THR A 731 -26.46 14.73 34.14
CA THR A 731 -26.50 13.33 34.62
C THR A 731 -25.60 13.14 35.86
N GLU A 732 -24.74 14.11 36.21
CA GLU A 732 -23.92 14.10 37.44
C GLU A 732 -24.66 14.59 38.70
N SER A 733 -25.76 15.32 38.53
CA SER A 733 -26.49 16.00 39.62
C SER A 733 -27.68 15.25 40.29
N PRO A 734 -28.11 14.02 39.96
CA PRO A 734 -29.26 13.42 40.66
C PRO A 734 -29.02 13.12 42.14
N ILE A 735 -27.76 12.90 42.56
CA ILE A 735 -27.43 12.54 43.94
C ILE A 735 -27.49 13.76 44.88
N ALA A 736 -27.35 14.98 44.36
CA ALA A 736 -27.43 16.21 45.16
C ALA A 736 -28.86 16.73 45.37
N LYS A 737 -29.87 16.20 44.66
CA LYS A 737 -31.26 16.66 44.78
C LYS A 737 -32.11 15.88 45.79
N ILE A 738 -31.60 14.80 46.39
CA ILE A 738 -32.33 14.05 47.42
C ILE A 738 -32.14 14.65 48.83
N GLN A 739 -31.15 15.54 49.04
CA GLN A 739 -30.90 16.16 50.37
C GLN A 739 -31.54 17.54 50.58
N VAL A 740 -32.42 18.01 49.69
CA VAL A 740 -33.07 19.33 49.84
C VAL A 740 -34.59 19.23 50.07
N ASP A 741 -35.18 18.03 49.99
CA ASP A 741 -36.61 17.82 50.25
C ASP A 741 -36.91 17.18 51.64
N GLU A 742 -35.90 17.10 52.53
CA GLU A 742 -36.06 16.69 53.93
C GLU A 742 -35.54 17.75 54.92
N ARG A 743 -35.83 19.04 54.67
CA ARG A 743 -35.61 20.05 55.70
C ARG A 743 -36.71 21.11 55.79
#